data_AF-A0A7J9IVS1-F1
#
_entry.id   AF-A0A7J9IVS1-F1
#
_cell.length_a   1.000
_cell.length_b   1.000
_cell.length_c   1.000
_cell.angle_alpha   90.00
_cell.angle_beta   90.00
_cell.angle_gamma   90.00
#
_symmetry.space_group_name_H-M   'P 1'
#
loop_
_entity.id
_entity.type
_entity.pdbx_description
1 polymer ?
#
loop_
_entity_poly.entity_id
_entity_poly.type
_entity_poly.pdbx_seq_one_letter_code
_entity_poly.pdbx_strand_id
1 'polypeptide(L)'
;MSVVGFDIGNEKCVIAAVKQRGVDVLLNDESKRETPALVCFGEKQRFLGSAAAASAMMHPKTTVSQVKRLIGRKFQDPDVQNELRMLPFETSEGQDGGILIHLKYLGETHRFTPVQIMAMLFAHLKYMTETNLGLPVLDCVIGIPSYFTDLQRRAYLDAAKIAGLKPLRLMHDCTATALGYGIYKTDFSNAGPTNVAFVDIGHCDTQVSIVSFEAGQMRILSHAFDNSLGGRDFDEILFGYFAACFKEQYNIDVYSNVRASIRLRAACEKLKKVLSANAEAPLNIECLMDEKDVKGFIKREEFEKLASGLLERINIPCTKAITDAGLTVGKIHAVELVGSGSRIPAITRQLASFFRREPSRTINASECVARGCALQCAMLSPIFRVRDYEVQDCIPFSIGFSLDKTPILQGSNYVLFPRGQPIPSAIVLQLQRSSLFHLEPFYANPNELPSGVPSEISCFTIGPFQASNSERARVKVKVQLNLHGIVNVESAMLIEEHVDDSELSTKEVRHVTNGSEDGTYMQSKPSNASADGKTNDKTMRRLEIPVSENINGTMTGVELMEAQDKELKLAQQDRTMEQTKEKKNALESYVYEMRNKLFNTYRGFASDEEREGISKSLQETEEWLYDDGEDETEGAYTSKLEALKKLVDPVENRFKDEEARTQASTDLFKCIADIRMSTKSLPNEDRESILNECNKAEQWLTEKTKQQDSLPKNIDPLLWSNLSLACWNNCTNLCFNGFQEMYEYNVAEGFSSESRQQGPGPARIKIKGVRSINKFTVSHISLE
;
A
#
# COMPACT_ATOMS: atom_id res chain seq x y z
N MET A 1 -8.98 7.36 -6.36
CA MET A 1 -7.80 6.52 -6.66
C MET A 1 -6.65 7.05 -5.83
N SER A 2 -6.19 6.25 -4.87
CA SER A 2 -5.02 6.57 -4.05
C SER A 2 -3.74 6.39 -4.88
N VAL A 3 -2.71 7.19 -4.60
CA VAL A 3 -1.38 7.06 -5.22
C VAL A 3 -0.40 6.70 -4.11
N VAL A 4 0.19 5.50 -4.21
CA VAL A 4 0.88 4.82 -3.11
C VAL A 4 2.21 4.24 -3.56
N GLY A 5 3.25 4.48 -2.77
CA GLY A 5 4.55 3.86 -2.88
C GLY A 5 4.82 2.94 -1.68
N PHE A 6 5.21 1.70 -1.97
CA PHE A 6 5.61 0.72 -0.95
C PHE A 6 7.12 0.46 -1.04
N ASP A 7 7.82 0.60 0.08
CA ASP A 7 9.13 -0.01 0.30
C ASP A 7 8.92 -1.33 1.06
N ILE A 8 9.48 -2.41 0.52
CA ILE A 8 9.50 -3.74 1.13
C ILE A 8 10.97 -4.05 1.47
N GLY A 9 11.43 -3.59 2.62
CA GLY A 9 12.69 -4.00 3.20
C GLY A 9 12.62 -5.39 3.81
N ASN A 10 13.77 -5.97 4.13
CA ASN A 10 13.86 -7.33 4.68
C ASN A 10 13.54 -7.43 6.18
N GLU A 11 13.71 -6.34 6.91
CA GLU A 11 13.39 -6.19 8.35
C GLU A 11 12.07 -5.44 8.54
N LYS A 12 11.78 -4.48 7.65
CA LYS A 12 10.73 -3.46 7.78
C LYS A 12 10.21 -3.03 6.42
N CYS A 13 8.93 -2.65 6.37
CA CYS A 13 8.26 -2.03 5.25
C CYS A 13 7.90 -0.58 5.58
N VAL A 14 7.85 0.29 4.56
CA VAL A 14 7.46 1.70 4.69
C VAL A 14 6.46 2.05 3.60
N ILE A 15 5.43 2.82 3.97
CA ILE A 15 4.34 3.23 3.07
C ILE A 15 4.37 4.74 2.93
N ALA A 16 4.36 5.23 1.69
CA ALA A 16 4.14 6.65 1.39
C ALA A 16 2.97 6.83 0.44
N ALA A 17 2.21 7.92 0.61
CA ALA A 17 1.10 8.27 -0.28
C ALA A 17 1.13 9.75 -0.65
N VAL A 18 0.59 10.08 -1.82
CA VAL A 18 0.38 11.47 -2.21
C VAL A 18 -0.87 12.02 -1.53
N LYS A 19 -0.69 13.07 -0.73
CA LYS A 19 -1.77 13.87 -0.13
C LYS A 19 -1.70 15.30 -0.71
N GLN A 20 -2.66 16.17 -0.37
CA GLN A 20 -2.89 17.46 -1.05
C GLN A 20 -1.69 18.44 -1.13
N ARG A 21 -0.62 18.22 -0.37
CA ARG A 21 0.57 19.11 -0.33
C ARG A 21 1.89 18.39 -0.65
N GLY A 22 1.87 17.13 -1.07
CA GLY A 22 3.08 16.38 -1.40
C GLY A 22 2.99 14.90 -1.04
N VAL A 23 4.13 14.31 -0.69
CA VAL A 23 4.27 12.90 -0.32
C VAL A 23 4.45 12.78 1.19
N ASP A 24 3.50 12.10 1.84
CA ASP A 24 3.50 11.82 3.26
C ASP A 24 3.78 10.33 3.50
N VAL A 25 4.63 10.03 4.49
CA VAL A 25 4.83 8.67 4.99
C VAL A 25 3.73 8.35 6.00
N LEU A 26 3.07 7.21 5.83
CA LEU A 26 1.95 6.80 6.66
C LEU A 26 2.45 6.21 7.99
N LEU A 27 1.58 6.23 9.00
CA LEU A 27 1.85 5.62 10.30
C LEU A 27 1.13 4.28 10.40
N ASN A 28 1.76 3.32 11.08
CA ASN A 28 1.14 2.07 11.48
C ASN A 28 0.23 2.25 12.72
N ASP A 29 -0.35 1.13 13.15
CA ASP A 29 -1.05 0.95 14.43
C ASP A 29 -0.32 1.53 15.65
N GLU A 30 0.99 1.30 15.77
CA GLU A 30 1.83 1.84 16.84
C GLU A 30 2.27 3.31 16.65
N SER A 31 1.70 4.04 15.68
CA SER A 31 2.08 5.42 15.30
C SER A 31 3.54 5.60 14.84
N LYS A 32 4.20 4.52 14.39
CA LYS A 32 5.56 4.48 13.82
C LYS A 32 5.52 4.57 12.29
N ARG A 33 6.61 5.07 11.69
CA ARG A 33 6.77 5.20 10.22
C ARG A 33 7.29 3.95 9.51
N GLU A 34 7.79 2.98 10.27
CA GLU A 34 8.31 1.71 9.75
C GLU A 34 7.51 0.56 10.38
N THR A 35 6.93 -0.31 9.55
CA THR A 35 6.22 -1.53 10.02
C THR A 35 7.17 -2.73 9.92
N PRO A 36 7.28 -3.63 10.93
CA PRO A 36 8.09 -4.84 10.82
C PRO A 36 7.67 -5.76 9.65
N ALA A 37 8.63 -6.32 8.90
CA ALA A 37 8.38 -7.15 7.72
C ALA A 37 8.27 -8.65 8.08
N LEU A 38 7.28 -9.01 8.91
CA LEU A 38 7.05 -10.40 9.32
C LEU A 38 5.58 -10.77 9.52
N VAL A 39 5.32 -12.08 9.46
CA VAL A 39 4.03 -12.74 9.65
C VAL A 39 4.18 -13.76 10.78
N CYS A 40 3.33 -13.71 11.79
CA CYS A 40 3.35 -14.64 12.92
C CYS A 40 2.00 -15.37 13.01
N PHE A 41 1.99 -16.68 12.77
CA PHE A 41 0.80 -17.49 12.98
C PHE A 41 0.71 -17.84 14.48
N GLY A 42 -0.30 -17.29 15.15
CA GLY A 42 -0.69 -17.71 16.50
C GLY A 42 -1.51 -19.00 16.45
N GLU A 43 -2.34 -19.24 17.46
CA GLU A 43 -3.15 -20.45 17.52
C GLU A 43 -4.47 -20.32 16.73
N LYS A 44 -5.13 -19.16 16.84
CA LYS A 44 -6.48 -18.88 16.30
C LYS A 44 -6.54 -17.82 15.19
N GLN A 45 -5.53 -16.96 15.12
CA GLN A 45 -5.39 -15.89 14.13
C GLN A 45 -3.92 -15.68 13.73
N ARG A 46 -3.69 -14.99 12.62
CA ARG A 46 -2.38 -14.46 12.24
C ARG A 46 -2.19 -13.07 12.85
N PHE A 47 -0.96 -12.79 13.22
CA PHE A 47 -0.49 -11.45 13.52
C PHE A 47 0.40 -10.99 12.36
N LEU A 48 0.29 -9.72 12.00
CA LEU A 48 0.98 -9.10 10.87
C LEU A 48 1.65 -7.81 11.35
N GLY A 49 2.82 -7.48 10.79
CA GLY A 49 3.51 -6.22 11.10
C GLY A 49 3.92 -6.08 12.57
N SER A 50 3.44 -5.03 13.22
CA SER A 50 3.76 -4.68 14.61
C SER A 50 3.31 -5.75 15.60
N ALA A 51 2.06 -6.22 15.46
CA ALA A 51 1.52 -7.30 16.26
C ALA A 51 2.30 -8.62 16.06
N ALA A 52 2.81 -8.87 14.85
CA ALA A 52 3.67 -10.03 14.60
C ALA A 52 5.00 -9.93 15.37
N ALA A 53 5.60 -8.74 15.43
CA ALA A 53 6.84 -8.49 16.18
C ALA A 53 6.68 -8.68 17.69
N ALA A 54 5.51 -8.35 18.25
CA ALA A 54 5.18 -8.63 19.65
C ALA A 54 5.04 -10.15 19.91
N SER A 55 4.28 -10.86 19.07
CA SER A 55 3.99 -12.30 19.23
C SER A 55 5.17 -13.22 18.90
N ALA A 56 6.15 -12.76 18.12
CA ALA A 56 7.25 -13.57 17.56
C ALA A 56 8.06 -14.38 18.60
N MET A 57 8.25 -13.85 19.81
CA MET A 57 9.00 -14.56 20.87
C MET A 57 8.23 -15.72 21.51
N MET A 58 6.89 -15.62 21.54
CA MET A 58 6.02 -16.70 22.02
C MET A 58 5.94 -17.80 20.95
N HIS A 59 5.79 -17.41 19.69
CA HIS A 59 5.52 -18.27 18.53
C HIS A 59 6.68 -18.32 17.50
N PRO A 60 7.94 -18.63 17.88
CA PRO A 60 9.09 -18.47 16.98
C PRO A 60 9.04 -19.45 15.80
N LYS A 61 8.60 -20.70 16.02
CA LYS A 61 8.49 -21.73 14.96
C LYS A 61 7.39 -21.45 13.93
N THR A 62 6.50 -20.51 14.20
CA THR A 62 5.37 -20.14 13.33
C THR A 62 5.45 -18.67 12.90
N THR A 63 6.61 -18.03 13.12
CA THR A 63 6.93 -16.67 12.67
C THR A 63 7.85 -16.70 11.45
N VAL A 64 7.36 -16.17 10.33
CA VAL A 64 8.11 -16.01 9.09
C VAL A 64 8.56 -14.55 8.94
N SER A 65 9.86 -14.35 8.78
CA SER A 65 10.51 -13.06 8.52
C SER A 65 11.48 -13.20 7.34
N GLN A 66 12.03 -12.08 6.85
CA GLN A 66 13.06 -12.06 5.80
C GLN A 66 12.66 -12.71 4.46
N VAL A 67 11.34 -12.79 4.20
CA VAL A 67 10.75 -13.43 3.01
C VAL A 67 11.27 -12.83 1.68
N LYS A 68 11.74 -11.56 1.69
CA LYS A 68 12.42 -10.87 0.57
C LYS A 68 13.61 -11.68 -0.01
N ARG A 69 14.30 -12.51 0.80
CA ARG A 69 15.43 -13.34 0.32
C ARG A 69 15.03 -14.71 -0.23
N LEU A 70 13.83 -15.19 0.10
CA LEU A 70 13.34 -16.53 -0.26
C LEU A 70 12.50 -16.53 -1.55
N ILE A 71 11.82 -15.42 -1.83
CA ILE A 71 10.91 -15.29 -2.97
C ILE A 71 11.62 -15.36 -4.32
N GLY A 72 11.06 -16.17 -5.23
CA GLY A 72 11.60 -16.46 -6.57
C GLY A 72 12.93 -17.23 -6.58
N ARG A 73 13.35 -17.85 -5.48
CA ARG A 73 14.52 -18.74 -5.40
C ARG A 73 14.10 -20.21 -5.38
N LYS A 74 15.00 -21.11 -5.78
CA LYS A 74 14.80 -22.57 -5.76
C LYS A 74 15.33 -23.18 -4.46
N PHE A 75 14.73 -24.27 -4.00
CA PHE A 75 15.04 -24.87 -2.70
C PHE A 75 16.46 -25.44 -2.63
N GLN A 76 16.94 -26.09 -3.69
CA GLN A 76 18.25 -26.75 -3.75
C GLN A 76 19.45 -25.80 -3.95
N ASP A 77 19.20 -24.49 -4.03
CA ASP A 77 20.24 -23.46 -4.14
C ASP A 77 21.08 -23.41 -2.84
N PRO A 78 22.43 -23.56 -2.88
CA PRO A 78 23.26 -23.59 -1.69
C PRO A 78 23.14 -22.35 -0.78
N ASP A 79 22.92 -21.16 -1.36
CA ASP A 79 22.74 -19.94 -0.59
C ASP A 79 21.36 -19.89 0.07
N VAL A 80 20.34 -20.44 -0.58
CA VAL A 80 19.02 -20.66 0.04
C VAL A 80 19.12 -21.66 1.18
N GLN A 81 19.86 -22.76 1.00
CA GLN A 81 20.10 -23.73 2.08
C GLN A 81 20.90 -23.15 3.25
N ASN A 82 21.75 -22.14 3.02
CA ASN A 82 22.37 -21.35 4.09
C ASN A 82 21.32 -20.50 4.82
N GLU A 83 20.46 -19.77 4.10
CA GLU A 83 19.40 -18.94 4.68
C GLU A 83 18.38 -19.75 5.49
N LEU A 84 17.87 -20.85 4.94
CA LEU A 84 16.84 -21.68 5.58
C LEU A 84 17.34 -22.29 6.89
N ARG A 85 18.63 -22.63 7.01
CA ARG A 85 19.25 -23.10 8.26
C ARG A 85 19.31 -22.07 9.38
N MET A 86 19.12 -20.79 9.10
CA MET A 86 19.07 -19.72 10.11
C MET A 86 17.63 -19.38 10.56
N LEU A 87 16.62 -19.99 9.95
CA LEU A 87 15.21 -19.67 10.20
C LEU A 87 14.56 -20.71 11.13
N PRO A 88 13.60 -20.30 12.00
CA PRO A 88 13.09 -21.13 13.10
C PRO A 88 12.03 -22.17 12.68
N PHE A 89 11.70 -22.26 11.39
CA PHE A 89 10.57 -23.02 10.84
C PHE A 89 11.02 -24.10 9.83
N GLU A 90 10.20 -25.13 9.67
CA GLU A 90 10.50 -26.26 8.79
C GLU A 90 10.18 -25.93 7.33
N THR A 91 10.99 -26.45 6.40
CA THR A 91 10.84 -26.21 4.96
C THR A 91 11.09 -27.46 4.13
N SER A 92 10.52 -27.50 2.92
CA SER A 92 10.79 -28.53 1.91
C SER A 92 10.84 -27.93 0.51
N GLU A 93 11.29 -28.73 -0.45
CA GLU A 93 11.09 -28.45 -1.87
C GLU A 93 9.59 -28.50 -2.25
N GLY A 94 9.19 -27.65 -3.18
CA GLY A 94 7.89 -27.64 -3.84
C GLY A 94 7.90 -28.37 -5.18
N GLN A 95 6.71 -28.57 -5.79
CA GLN A 95 6.58 -29.28 -7.07
C GLN A 95 7.27 -28.56 -8.24
N ASP A 96 7.50 -27.25 -8.13
CA ASP A 96 8.23 -26.42 -9.09
C ASP A 96 9.75 -26.34 -8.81
N GLY A 97 10.24 -27.01 -7.76
CA GLY A 97 11.59 -26.82 -7.21
C GLY A 97 11.74 -25.56 -6.33
N GLY A 98 10.64 -24.85 -6.05
CA GLY A 98 10.58 -23.70 -5.16
C GLY A 98 10.58 -24.10 -3.68
N ILE A 99 10.46 -23.11 -2.79
CA ILE A 99 10.47 -23.32 -1.33
C ILE A 99 9.03 -23.47 -0.84
N LEU A 100 8.76 -24.51 -0.04
CA LEU A 100 7.57 -24.63 0.81
C LEU A 100 7.93 -24.43 2.27
N ILE A 101 7.20 -23.55 2.94
CA ILE A 101 7.30 -23.23 4.37
C ILE A 101 6.18 -23.96 5.11
N HIS A 102 6.50 -24.70 6.17
CA HIS A 102 5.57 -25.53 6.94
C HIS A 102 5.33 -24.89 8.30
N LEU A 103 4.08 -24.54 8.61
CA LEU A 103 3.68 -23.82 9.82
C LEU A 103 2.51 -24.53 10.48
N LYS A 104 2.52 -24.62 11.81
CA LYS A 104 1.36 -25.07 12.58
C LYS A 104 0.39 -23.91 12.82
N TYR A 105 -0.89 -24.12 12.56
CA TYR A 105 -1.94 -23.12 12.71
C TYR A 105 -3.30 -23.83 12.82
N LEU A 106 -4.20 -23.37 13.69
CA LEU A 106 -5.51 -24.02 13.95
C LEU A 106 -5.41 -25.54 14.23
N GLY A 107 -4.31 -25.98 14.86
CA GLY A 107 -4.01 -27.40 15.12
C GLY A 107 -3.42 -28.19 13.94
N GLU A 108 -3.59 -27.72 12.70
CA GLU A 108 -3.11 -28.38 11.48
C GLU A 108 -1.71 -27.90 11.06
N THR A 109 -1.10 -28.59 10.08
CA THR A 109 0.18 -28.19 9.46
C THR A 109 -0.06 -27.64 8.06
N HIS A 110 -0.09 -26.33 7.94
CA HIS A 110 -0.28 -25.64 6.67
C HIS A 110 1.05 -25.43 5.94
N ARG A 111 1.00 -25.48 4.60
CA ARG A 111 2.12 -25.17 3.72
C ARG A 111 1.88 -23.85 3.00
N PHE A 112 2.93 -23.05 2.84
CA PHE A 112 2.90 -21.77 2.13
C PHE A 112 4.15 -21.59 1.27
N THR A 113 4.00 -20.95 0.12
CA THR A 113 5.16 -20.45 -0.66
C THR A 113 5.62 -19.09 -0.11
N PRO A 114 6.88 -18.67 -0.35
CA PRO A 114 7.32 -17.29 -0.11
C PRO A 114 6.43 -16.24 -0.79
N VAL A 115 5.83 -16.56 -1.95
CA VAL A 115 4.87 -15.70 -2.66
C VAL A 115 3.60 -15.49 -1.82
N GLN A 116 3.04 -16.56 -1.24
CA GLN A 116 1.89 -16.46 -0.35
C GLN A 116 2.22 -15.66 0.93
N ILE A 117 3.38 -15.88 1.57
CA ILE A 117 3.78 -15.09 2.75
C ILE A 117 4.01 -13.61 2.39
N MET A 118 4.58 -13.31 1.22
CA MET A 118 4.72 -11.93 0.74
C MET A 118 3.35 -11.28 0.47
N ALA A 119 2.38 -12.04 -0.05
CA ALA A 119 1.02 -11.57 -0.24
C ALA A 119 0.32 -11.18 1.08
N MET A 120 0.58 -11.89 2.18
CA MET A 120 0.08 -11.54 3.51
C MET A 120 0.61 -10.18 3.98
N LEU A 121 1.90 -9.91 3.76
CA LEU A 121 2.49 -8.59 4.03
C LEU A 121 1.86 -7.52 3.13
N PHE A 122 1.71 -7.77 1.82
CA PHE A 122 1.05 -6.82 0.92
C PHE A 122 -0.42 -6.55 1.30
N ALA A 123 -1.18 -7.56 1.73
CA ALA A 123 -2.55 -7.40 2.19
C ALA A 123 -2.63 -6.55 3.46
N HIS A 124 -1.70 -6.74 4.41
CA HIS A 124 -1.59 -5.91 5.62
C HIS A 124 -1.20 -4.46 5.30
N LEU A 125 -0.19 -4.24 4.45
CA LEU A 125 0.24 -2.90 4.03
C LEU A 125 -0.88 -2.18 3.27
N LYS A 126 -1.61 -2.88 2.39
CA LYS A 126 -2.82 -2.38 1.73
C LYS A 126 -3.87 -1.97 2.76
N TYR A 127 -4.25 -2.86 3.68
CA TYR A 127 -5.26 -2.58 4.71
C TYR A 127 -4.91 -1.35 5.57
N MET A 128 -3.67 -1.23 6.05
CA MET A 128 -3.22 -0.02 6.77
C MET A 128 -3.29 1.24 5.91
N THR A 129 -2.98 1.13 4.62
CA THR A 129 -3.09 2.27 3.67
C THR A 129 -4.55 2.67 3.49
N GLU A 130 -5.45 1.72 3.28
CA GLU A 130 -6.90 1.96 3.11
C GLU A 130 -7.50 2.60 4.37
N THR A 131 -7.15 2.11 5.55
CA THR A 131 -7.53 2.69 6.85
C THR A 131 -6.97 4.09 7.08
N ASN A 132 -5.71 4.37 6.73
CA ASN A 132 -5.10 5.70 6.90
C ASN A 132 -5.63 6.76 5.90
N LEU A 133 -6.06 6.32 4.72
CA LEU A 133 -6.55 7.21 3.65
C LEU A 133 -8.09 7.34 3.61
N GLY A 134 -8.83 6.41 4.23
CA GLY A 134 -10.30 6.31 4.09
C GLY A 134 -10.75 5.99 2.67
N LEU A 135 -9.88 5.39 1.86
CA LEU A 135 -10.06 5.19 0.42
C LEU A 135 -9.43 3.86 -0.05
N PRO A 136 -10.08 3.12 -0.97
CA PRO A 136 -9.55 1.86 -1.48
C PRO A 136 -8.25 2.05 -2.26
N VAL A 137 -7.38 1.05 -2.17
CA VAL A 137 -6.03 1.03 -2.75
C VAL A 137 -5.91 -0.14 -3.73
N LEU A 138 -5.55 0.19 -4.96
CA LEU A 138 -5.36 -0.77 -6.05
C LEU A 138 -4.04 -0.48 -6.75
N ASP A 139 -3.98 0.64 -7.46
CA ASP A 139 -2.80 1.07 -8.19
C ASP A 139 -1.69 1.58 -7.23
N CYS A 140 -0.47 1.08 -7.42
CA CYS A 140 0.69 1.41 -6.57
C CYS A 140 2.01 1.27 -7.33
N VAL A 141 3.13 1.69 -6.72
CA VAL A 141 4.49 1.34 -7.16
C VAL A 141 5.24 0.71 -5.99
N ILE A 142 6.01 -0.34 -6.26
CA ILE A 142 6.70 -1.14 -5.24
C ILE A 142 8.21 -1.08 -5.48
N GLY A 143 8.97 -0.78 -4.42
CA GLY A 143 10.42 -0.84 -4.37
C GLY A 143 10.92 -2.28 -4.39
N ILE A 144 11.92 -2.54 -5.22
CA ILE A 144 12.62 -3.82 -5.32
C ILE A 144 14.14 -3.61 -5.46
N PRO A 145 14.98 -4.56 -5.05
CA PRO A 145 16.40 -4.50 -5.34
C PRO A 145 16.67 -4.53 -6.83
N SER A 146 17.70 -3.80 -7.26
CA SER A 146 18.20 -3.85 -8.64
C SER A 146 18.49 -5.28 -9.10
N TYR A 147 19.08 -6.11 -8.23
CA TYR A 147 19.47 -7.50 -8.52
C TYR A 147 18.32 -8.52 -8.61
N PHE A 148 17.05 -8.11 -8.47
CA PHE A 148 15.95 -9.05 -8.68
C PHE A 148 15.88 -9.53 -10.12
N THR A 149 15.81 -10.85 -10.29
CA THR A 149 15.63 -11.52 -11.59
C THR A 149 14.22 -11.34 -12.14
N ASP A 150 14.00 -11.74 -13.39
CA ASP A 150 12.68 -11.72 -14.05
C ASP A 150 11.67 -12.56 -13.26
N LEU A 151 12.06 -13.77 -12.85
CA LEU A 151 11.26 -14.66 -11.98
C LEU A 151 10.93 -14.02 -10.62
N GLN A 152 11.88 -13.33 -9.98
CA GLN A 152 11.63 -12.64 -8.71
C GLN A 152 10.68 -11.45 -8.87
N ARG A 153 10.79 -10.71 -9.98
CA ARG A 153 9.86 -9.62 -10.34
C ARG A 153 8.45 -10.16 -10.55
N ARG A 154 8.28 -11.27 -11.30
CA ARG A 154 6.98 -11.93 -11.48
C ARG A 154 6.41 -12.46 -10.17
N ALA A 155 7.23 -13.11 -9.33
CA ALA A 155 6.81 -13.56 -8.01
C ALA A 155 6.33 -12.40 -7.10
N TYR A 156 6.90 -11.20 -7.24
CA TYR A 156 6.39 -9.99 -6.57
C TYR A 156 5.04 -9.49 -7.16
N LEU A 157 4.86 -9.57 -8.48
CA LEU A 157 3.57 -9.24 -9.12
C LEU A 157 2.47 -10.25 -8.74
N ASP A 158 2.81 -11.54 -8.65
CA ASP A 158 1.92 -12.62 -8.19
C ASP A 158 1.49 -12.39 -6.74
N ALA A 159 2.43 -12.09 -5.83
CA ALA A 159 2.13 -11.74 -4.44
C ALA A 159 1.24 -10.49 -4.32
N ALA A 160 1.52 -9.44 -5.11
CA ALA A 160 0.69 -8.23 -5.15
C ALA A 160 -0.72 -8.52 -5.69
N LYS A 161 -0.85 -9.35 -6.72
CA LYS A 161 -2.13 -9.81 -7.28
C LYS A 161 -2.94 -10.63 -6.27
N ILE A 162 -2.29 -11.46 -5.45
CA ILE A 162 -2.96 -12.19 -4.37
C ILE A 162 -3.53 -11.22 -3.32
N ALA A 163 -2.78 -10.18 -2.95
CA ALA A 163 -3.25 -9.11 -2.06
C ALA A 163 -4.28 -8.14 -2.69
N GLY A 164 -4.65 -8.31 -3.96
CA GLY A 164 -5.53 -7.40 -4.69
C GLY A 164 -4.94 -6.00 -4.87
N LEU A 165 -3.62 -5.90 -5.05
CA LEU A 165 -2.88 -4.73 -5.52
C LEU A 165 -2.57 -4.86 -7.01
N LYS A 166 -2.37 -3.72 -7.68
CA LYS A 166 -1.98 -3.60 -9.09
C LYS A 166 -0.74 -2.69 -9.19
N PRO A 167 0.47 -3.27 -9.20
CA PRO A 167 1.68 -2.48 -9.39
C PRO A 167 1.71 -1.86 -10.79
N LEU A 168 1.75 -0.53 -10.88
CA LEU A 168 1.97 0.23 -12.12
C LEU A 168 3.42 0.13 -12.60
N ARG A 169 4.35 -0.06 -11.66
CA ARG A 169 5.78 -0.25 -11.88
C ARG A 169 6.38 -1.00 -10.68
N LEU A 170 7.35 -1.87 -10.95
CA LEU A 170 8.34 -2.27 -9.95
C LEU A 170 9.56 -1.36 -10.18
N MET A 171 10.07 -0.72 -9.13
CA MET A 171 11.09 0.33 -9.24
C MET A 171 12.30 -0.05 -8.41
N HIS A 172 13.51 0.16 -8.93
CA HIS A 172 14.72 -0.16 -8.17
C HIS A 172 14.85 0.76 -6.94
N ASP A 173 15.20 0.20 -5.77
CA ASP A 173 15.28 0.90 -4.48
C ASP A 173 16.12 2.20 -4.58
N CYS A 174 17.29 2.11 -5.21
CA CYS A 174 18.16 3.26 -5.48
C CYS A 174 17.59 4.25 -6.52
N THR A 175 16.83 3.79 -7.52
CA THR A 175 16.18 4.67 -8.51
C THR A 175 15.04 5.47 -7.87
N ALA A 176 14.27 4.84 -6.97
CA ALA A 176 13.25 5.53 -6.16
C ALA A 176 13.89 6.60 -5.26
N THR A 177 14.97 6.25 -4.56
CA THR A 177 15.78 7.19 -3.76
C THR A 177 16.32 8.35 -4.61
N ALA A 178 16.83 8.07 -5.81
CA ALA A 178 17.37 9.08 -6.72
C ALA A 178 16.29 10.01 -7.30
N LEU A 179 15.07 9.52 -7.56
CA LEU A 179 13.91 10.37 -7.89
C LEU A 179 13.56 11.29 -6.72
N GLY A 180 13.51 10.74 -5.49
CA GLY A 180 13.26 11.51 -4.27
C GLY A 180 14.29 12.62 -4.02
N TYR A 181 15.54 12.44 -4.44
CA TYR A 181 16.58 13.49 -4.44
C TYR A 181 16.39 14.48 -5.59
N GLY A 182 16.24 13.99 -6.82
CA GLY A 182 16.30 14.80 -8.04
C GLY A 182 15.11 15.74 -8.24
N ILE A 183 13.89 15.31 -7.92
CA ILE A 183 12.68 16.11 -8.23
C ILE A 183 12.54 17.38 -7.38
N TYR A 184 13.10 17.38 -6.17
CA TYR A 184 13.09 18.53 -5.25
C TYR A 184 14.32 19.43 -5.39
N LYS A 185 15.39 18.94 -6.03
CA LYS A 185 16.63 19.70 -6.23
C LYS A 185 16.48 20.72 -7.37
N THR A 186 17.07 21.90 -7.19
CA THR A 186 16.87 23.08 -8.07
C THR A 186 18.17 23.73 -8.52
N ASP A 187 19.29 23.38 -7.90
CA ASP A 187 20.64 23.90 -8.09
C ASP A 187 21.51 23.04 -9.05
N PHE A 188 20.90 22.21 -9.89
CA PHE A 188 21.65 21.46 -10.92
C PHE A 188 22.34 22.41 -11.91
N SER A 189 23.61 22.11 -12.23
CA SER A 189 24.43 23.00 -13.04
C SER A 189 24.04 22.95 -14.52
N ASN A 190 23.90 24.13 -15.14
CA ASN A 190 23.76 24.27 -16.58
C ASN A 190 25.07 23.96 -17.35
N ALA A 191 26.18 23.69 -16.66
CA ALA A 191 27.47 23.37 -17.28
C ALA A 191 27.69 21.88 -17.59
N GLY A 192 26.72 21.01 -17.29
CA GLY A 192 26.75 19.58 -17.62
C GLY A 192 26.14 18.67 -16.55
N PRO A 193 26.04 17.36 -16.81
CA PRO A 193 25.37 16.41 -15.93
C PRO A 193 26.04 16.29 -14.56
N THR A 194 25.22 16.45 -13.52
CA THR A 194 25.62 16.29 -12.13
C THR A 194 25.55 14.81 -11.73
N ASN A 195 26.64 14.06 -11.95
CA ASN A 195 26.73 12.67 -11.52
C ASN A 195 26.75 12.55 -9.99
N VAL A 196 25.87 11.72 -9.43
CA VAL A 196 25.78 11.38 -8.00
C VAL A 196 25.84 9.87 -7.83
N ALA A 197 26.56 9.39 -6.82
CA ALA A 197 26.52 7.98 -6.41
C ALA A 197 25.54 7.81 -5.25
N PHE A 198 24.56 6.92 -5.38
CA PHE A 198 23.71 6.49 -4.28
C PHE A 198 24.25 5.16 -3.77
N VAL A 199 24.51 5.08 -2.47
CA VAL A 199 24.96 3.88 -1.78
C VAL A 199 23.92 3.54 -0.73
N ASP A 200 23.19 2.46 -0.97
CA ASP A 200 22.24 1.88 -0.02
C ASP A 200 22.88 0.66 0.63
N ILE A 201 22.94 0.65 1.96
CA ILE A 201 23.41 -0.50 2.75
C ILE A 201 22.29 -0.85 3.71
N GLY A 202 21.39 -1.69 3.25
CA GLY A 202 20.14 -2.07 3.90
C GLY A 202 20.34 -3.11 4.99
N HIS A 203 19.32 -3.93 5.23
CA HIS A 203 19.39 -5.00 6.23
C HIS A 203 20.14 -6.25 5.71
N CYS A 204 20.02 -6.64 4.44
CA CYS A 204 20.61 -7.88 3.89
C CYS A 204 21.44 -7.72 2.61
N ASP A 205 21.56 -6.50 2.10
CA ASP A 205 22.16 -6.21 0.81
C ASP A 205 22.76 -4.80 0.77
N THR A 206 23.75 -4.64 -0.10
CA THR A 206 24.38 -3.37 -0.47
C THR A 206 24.09 -3.12 -1.94
N GLN A 207 23.51 -1.97 -2.27
CA GLN A 207 23.22 -1.56 -3.64
C GLN A 207 23.89 -0.21 -3.94
N VAL A 208 24.48 -0.08 -5.13
CA VAL A 208 25.16 1.14 -5.57
C VAL A 208 24.65 1.51 -6.96
N SER A 209 24.21 2.76 -7.11
CA SER A 209 23.75 3.29 -8.40
C SER A 209 24.42 4.62 -8.72
N ILE A 210 24.96 4.75 -9.94
CA ILE A 210 25.49 6.02 -10.43
C ILE A 210 24.43 6.69 -11.29
N VAL A 211 24.12 7.95 -11.00
CA VAL A 211 22.99 8.67 -11.59
C VAL A 211 23.43 10.01 -12.13
N SER A 212 23.09 10.27 -13.40
CA SER A 212 23.29 11.55 -14.08
C SER A 212 22.04 12.42 -13.90
N PHE A 213 22.16 13.56 -13.24
CA PHE A 213 21.08 14.55 -13.13
C PHE A 213 21.32 15.78 -14.00
N GLU A 214 20.25 16.26 -14.63
CA GLU A 214 20.18 17.54 -15.33
C GLU A 214 18.86 18.25 -14.98
N ALA A 215 18.66 19.48 -15.45
CA ALA A 215 17.45 20.25 -15.14
C ALA A 215 16.18 19.57 -15.69
N GLY A 216 15.40 18.94 -14.81
CA GLY A 216 14.15 18.26 -15.17
C GLY A 216 14.31 16.79 -15.59
N GLN A 217 15.50 16.18 -15.47
CA GLN A 217 15.67 14.75 -15.78
C GLN A 217 16.72 14.05 -14.93
N MET A 218 16.52 12.74 -14.73
CA MET A 218 17.54 11.82 -14.23
C MET A 218 17.70 10.61 -15.14
N ARG A 219 18.94 10.14 -15.27
CA ARG A 219 19.27 8.86 -15.90
C ARG A 219 20.18 8.04 -15.00
N ILE A 220 19.77 6.82 -14.66
CA ILE A 220 20.68 5.83 -14.09
C ILE A 220 21.72 5.45 -15.16
N LEU A 221 23.01 5.56 -14.82
CA LEU A 221 24.11 5.13 -15.68
C LEU A 221 24.51 3.68 -15.41
N SER A 222 24.39 3.24 -14.15
CA SER A 222 24.69 1.87 -13.76
C SER A 222 24.04 1.48 -12.43
N HIS A 223 23.87 0.16 -12.26
CA HIS A 223 23.59 -0.49 -10.97
C HIS A 223 24.64 -1.58 -10.72
N ALA A 224 25.13 -1.68 -9.48
CA ALA A 224 25.87 -2.82 -8.96
C ALA A 224 25.47 -3.10 -7.51
N PHE A 225 25.79 -4.28 -6.99
CA PHE A 225 25.27 -4.76 -5.71
C PHE A 225 26.15 -5.86 -5.10
N ASP A 226 25.93 -6.11 -3.81
CA ASP A 226 26.22 -7.37 -3.13
C ASP A 226 24.95 -7.78 -2.38
N ASN A 227 24.31 -8.87 -2.81
CA ASN A 227 23.03 -9.37 -2.30
C ASN A 227 23.17 -10.21 -1.00
N SER A 228 24.33 -10.10 -0.33
CA SER A 228 24.75 -10.89 0.83
C SER A 228 25.65 -10.07 1.77
N LEU A 229 25.37 -8.77 1.85
CA LEU A 229 26.15 -7.78 2.61
C LEU A 229 25.24 -6.64 3.06
N GLY A 230 24.58 -6.79 4.20
CA GLY A 230 23.80 -5.74 4.84
C GLY A 230 23.97 -5.74 6.35
N GLY A 231 23.16 -4.93 7.04
CA GLY A 231 23.20 -4.77 8.49
C GLY A 231 23.14 -6.08 9.30
N ARG A 232 22.51 -7.15 8.78
CA ARG A 232 22.41 -8.46 9.44
C ARG A 232 23.72 -9.23 9.49
N ASP A 233 24.57 -9.07 8.48
CA ASP A 233 25.80 -9.87 8.38
C ASP A 233 26.81 -9.39 9.44
N PHE A 234 26.76 -8.09 9.77
CA PHE A 234 27.40 -7.52 10.94
C PHE A 234 26.78 -7.97 12.28
N ASP A 235 25.48 -8.29 12.33
CA ASP A 235 24.85 -8.87 13.53
C ASP A 235 25.28 -10.33 13.73
N GLU A 236 25.43 -11.11 12.67
CA GLU A 236 25.93 -12.49 12.76
C GLU A 236 27.41 -12.54 13.21
N ILE A 237 28.23 -11.54 12.87
CA ILE A 237 29.59 -11.39 13.42
C ILE A 237 29.55 -11.19 14.95
N LEU A 238 28.68 -10.31 15.45
CA LEU A 238 28.50 -10.09 16.89
C LEU A 238 27.89 -11.33 17.58
N PHE A 239 26.90 -11.96 16.94
CA PHE A 239 26.26 -13.17 17.42
C PHE A 239 27.26 -14.32 17.57
N GLY A 240 28.11 -14.57 16.56
CA GLY A 240 29.16 -15.58 16.61
C GLY A 240 30.19 -15.32 17.71
N TYR A 241 30.61 -14.06 17.88
CA TYR A 241 31.51 -13.65 18.96
C TYR A 241 30.90 -13.94 20.35
N PHE A 242 29.69 -13.46 20.63
CA PHE A 242 29.06 -13.67 21.92
C PHE A 242 28.62 -15.13 22.15
N ALA A 243 28.23 -15.86 21.11
CA ALA A 243 27.94 -17.29 21.21
C ALA A 243 29.18 -18.10 21.62
N ALA A 244 30.35 -17.78 21.07
CA ALA A 244 31.62 -18.38 21.50
C ALA A 244 31.94 -18.01 22.96
N CYS A 245 31.86 -16.73 23.32
CA CYS A 245 32.10 -16.26 24.69
C CYS A 245 31.18 -16.93 25.70
N PHE A 246 29.89 -17.12 25.38
CA PHE A 246 28.93 -17.72 26.31
C PHE A 246 29.02 -19.25 26.40
N LYS A 247 29.50 -19.90 25.34
CA LYS A 247 29.86 -21.32 25.38
C LYS A 247 31.09 -21.57 26.27
N GLU A 248 32.05 -20.64 26.28
CA GLU A 248 33.23 -20.71 27.18
C GLU A 248 32.89 -20.32 28.63
N GLN A 249 32.27 -19.15 28.84
CA GLN A 249 32.11 -18.54 30.18
C GLN A 249 30.93 -19.10 30.99
N TYR A 250 29.84 -19.49 30.31
CA TYR A 250 28.59 -19.92 30.96
C TYR A 250 28.22 -21.39 30.66
N ASN A 251 29.01 -22.06 29.81
CA ASN A 251 28.71 -23.38 29.25
C ASN A 251 27.27 -23.45 28.68
N ILE A 252 26.94 -22.50 27.80
CA ILE A 252 25.66 -22.41 27.09
C ILE A 252 25.92 -22.53 25.59
N ASP A 253 25.25 -23.46 24.90
CA ASP A 253 25.23 -23.50 23.44
C ASP A 253 23.95 -22.86 22.88
N VAL A 254 24.03 -21.56 22.59
CA VAL A 254 22.90 -20.76 22.08
C VAL A 254 22.38 -21.20 20.71
N TYR A 255 23.16 -21.97 19.93
CA TYR A 255 22.70 -22.55 18.66
C TYR A 255 21.71 -23.70 18.87
N SER A 256 21.79 -24.40 20.00
CA SER A 256 20.90 -25.51 20.33
C SER A 256 19.46 -25.08 20.67
N ASN A 257 19.24 -23.81 21.01
CA ASN A 257 17.97 -23.28 21.50
C ASN A 257 17.49 -22.10 20.66
N VAL A 258 16.40 -22.29 19.91
CA VAL A 258 15.80 -21.29 19.01
C VAL A 258 15.47 -19.98 19.72
N ARG A 259 14.91 -20.03 20.95
CA ARG A 259 14.56 -18.81 21.71
C ARG A 259 15.83 -18.08 22.17
N ALA A 260 16.86 -18.78 22.63
CA ALA A 260 18.14 -18.17 22.99
C ALA A 260 18.82 -17.52 21.76
N SER A 261 18.86 -18.24 20.63
CA SER A 261 19.37 -17.74 19.36
C SER A 261 18.69 -16.45 18.90
N ILE A 262 17.35 -16.37 18.94
CA ILE A 262 16.60 -15.17 18.55
C ILE A 262 16.88 -14.01 19.52
N ARG A 263 16.91 -14.26 20.84
CA ARG A 263 17.19 -13.23 21.85
C ARG A 263 18.60 -12.66 21.73
N LEU A 264 19.61 -13.50 21.49
CA LEU A 264 20.98 -13.03 21.31
C LEU A 264 21.13 -12.24 20.00
N ARG A 265 20.51 -12.66 18.88
CA ARG A 265 20.49 -11.86 17.64
C ARG A 265 19.86 -10.49 17.87
N ALA A 266 18.69 -10.42 18.51
CA ALA A 266 18.02 -9.17 18.83
C ALA A 266 18.81 -8.28 19.80
N ALA A 267 19.68 -8.86 20.65
CA ALA A 267 20.60 -8.10 21.49
C ALA A 267 21.81 -7.58 20.70
N CYS A 268 22.39 -8.39 19.80
CA CYS A 268 23.48 -7.98 18.92
C CYS A 268 23.06 -6.85 17.96
N GLU A 269 21.84 -6.93 17.44
CA GLU A 269 21.22 -5.92 16.56
C GLU A 269 21.09 -4.55 17.26
N LYS A 270 20.67 -4.56 18.54
CA LYS A 270 20.70 -3.39 19.42
C LYS A 270 22.14 -2.93 19.73
N LEU A 271 23.06 -3.86 19.97
CA LEU A 271 24.45 -3.56 20.30
C LEU A 271 25.17 -2.85 19.15
N LYS A 272 25.00 -3.31 17.90
CA LYS A 272 25.46 -2.66 16.66
C LYS A 272 24.96 -1.22 16.56
N LYS A 273 23.68 -0.97 16.88
CA LYS A 273 23.10 0.38 16.95
C LYS A 273 23.77 1.24 18.03
N VAL A 274 24.00 0.71 19.22
CA VAL A 274 24.70 1.41 20.31
C VAL A 274 26.16 1.74 19.95
N LEU A 275 26.89 0.79 19.36
CA LEU A 275 28.28 0.95 18.88
C LEU A 275 28.39 1.94 17.71
N SER A 276 27.31 2.17 16.95
CA SER A 276 27.29 3.19 15.90
C SER A 276 27.39 4.61 16.47
N ALA A 277 26.91 4.84 17.70
CA ALA A 277 27.06 6.11 18.42
C ALA A 277 28.26 6.09 19.40
N ASN A 278 28.39 5.04 20.21
CA ASN A 278 29.35 4.93 21.31
C ASN A 278 30.61 4.12 20.94
N ALA A 279 31.75 4.42 21.57
CA ALA A 279 33.02 3.74 21.29
C ALA A 279 33.10 2.30 21.83
N GLU A 280 32.20 1.93 22.75
CA GLU A 280 32.09 0.61 23.38
C GLU A 280 30.67 0.41 23.90
N ALA A 281 30.27 -0.84 24.13
CA ALA A 281 28.92 -1.17 24.60
C ALA A 281 28.88 -2.47 25.42
N PRO A 282 28.15 -2.51 26.56
CA PRO A 282 27.82 -3.75 27.25
C PRO A 282 26.61 -4.45 26.61
N LEU A 283 26.62 -5.79 26.64
CA LEU A 283 25.49 -6.65 26.31
C LEU A 283 25.08 -7.42 27.57
N ASN A 284 23.82 -7.33 27.97
CA ASN A 284 23.27 -8.09 29.09
C ASN A 284 21.97 -8.77 28.63
N ILE A 285 21.79 -10.06 28.92
CA ILE A 285 20.53 -10.78 28.67
C ILE A 285 20.22 -11.68 29.86
N GLU A 286 19.10 -11.40 30.52
CA GLU A 286 18.61 -12.13 31.69
C GLU A 286 18.01 -13.49 31.28
N CYS A 287 18.25 -14.54 32.07
CA CYS A 287 17.83 -15.93 31.80
C CYS A 287 17.89 -16.31 30.30
N LEU A 288 19.06 -16.16 29.63
CA LEU A 288 19.17 -16.41 28.19
C LEU A 288 18.84 -17.87 27.85
N MET A 289 19.37 -18.78 28.66
CA MET A 289 19.18 -20.23 28.63
C MET A 289 19.61 -20.81 29.99
N ASP A 290 19.05 -21.94 30.39
CA ASP A 290 19.34 -22.65 31.67
C ASP A 290 19.24 -21.76 32.94
N GLU A 291 18.33 -20.78 32.97
CA GLU A 291 18.22 -19.75 34.02
C GLU A 291 19.51 -18.96 34.31
N LYS A 292 20.41 -18.87 33.32
CA LYS A 292 21.65 -18.08 33.42
C LYS A 292 21.50 -16.70 32.77
N ASP A 293 21.81 -15.67 33.54
CA ASP A 293 22.08 -14.33 33.03
C ASP A 293 23.45 -14.31 32.33
N VAL A 294 23.49 -13.81 31.10
CA VAL A 294 24.75 -13.60 30.37
C VAL A 294 25.10 -12.12 30.29
N LYS A 295 26.40 -11.82 30.45
CA LYS A 295 26.96 -10.48 30.38
C LYS A 295 28.17 -10.50 29.45
N GLY A 296 28.27 -9.48 28.61
CA GLY A 296 29.32 -9.33 27.61
C GLY A 296 29.63 -7.85 27.40
N PHE A 297 30.75 -7.59 26.74
CA PHE A 297 31.24 -6.24 26.45
C PHE A 297 32.07 -6.31 25.18
N ILE A 298 32.02 -5.26 24.35
CA ILE A 298 32.84 -5.15 23.15
C ILE A 298 33.13 -3.68 22.83
N LYS A 299 34.30 -3.41 22.25
CA LYS A 299 34.65 -2.08 21.73
C LYS A 299 34.30 -1.95 20.24
N ARG A 300 34.00 -0.73 19.78
CA ARG A 300 33.76 -0.44 18.35
C ARG A 300 34.94 -0.90 17.50
N GLU A 301 36.17 -0.61 17.93
CA GLU A 301 37.40 -1.00 17.21
C GLU A 301 37.55 -2.52 17.07
N GLU A 302 37.11 -3.27 18.08
CA GLU A 302 37.12 -4.74 18.08
C GLU A 302 36.03 -5.30 17.15
N PHE A 303 34.82 -4.76 17.21
CA PHE A 303 33.74 -5.08 16.27
C PHE A 303 34.10 -4.74 14.81
N GLU A 304 34.62 -3.54 14.55
CA GLU A 304 35.07 -3.10 13.21
C GLU A 304 36.24 -3.98 12.70
N LYS A 305 37.11 -4.48 13.60
CA LYS A 305 38.17 -5.46 13.26
C LYS A 305 37.61 -6.86 12.96
N LEU A 306 36.67 -7.37 13.76
CA LEU A 306 36.00 -8.66 13.50
C LEU A 306 35.22 -8.65 12.19
N ALA A 307 34.67 -7.50 11.80
CA ALA A 307 33.91 -7.31 10.58
C ALA A 307 34.76 -6.86 9.35
N SER A 308 36.10 -6.90 9.41
CA SER A 308 36.95 -6.31 8.35
C SER A 308 36.66 -6.89 6.95
N GLY A 309 36.46 -8.20 6.84
CA GLY A 309 36.11 -8.86 5.57
C GLY A 309 34.73 -8.50 5.02
N LEU A 310 33.79 -8.04 5.87
CA LEU A 310 32.53 -7.46 5.41
C LEU A 310 32.72 -6.01 4.95
N LEU A 311 33.51 -5.24 5.69
CA LEU A 311 33.87 -3.86 5.31
C LEU A 311 34.56 -3.83 3.94
N GLU A 312 35.62 -4.61 3.74
CA GLU A 312 36.39 -4.67 2.49
C GLU A 312 35.50 -4.94 1.25
N ARG A 313 34.48 -5.81 1.37
CA ARG A 313 33.52 -6.12 0.30
C ARG A 313 32.71 -4.90 -0.18
N ILE A 314 32.47 -3.88 0.64
CA ILE A 314 31.68 -2.69 0.28
C ILE A 314 32.28 -1.93 -0.91
N ASN A 315 33.61 -2.00 -1.09
CA ASN A 315 34.28 -1.37 -2.23
C ASN A 315 33.99 -2.07 -3.57
N ILE A 316 33.56 -3.33 -3.57
CA ILE A 316 33.35 -4.14 -4.78
C ILE A 316 32.17 -3.59 -5.61
N PRO A 317 30.94 -3.43 -5.09
CA PRO A 317 29.84 -2.82 -5.86
C PRO A 317 30.13 -1.35 -6.20
N CYS A 318 30.84 -0.60 -5.33
CA CYS A 318 31.24 0.77 -5.65
C CYS A 318 32.18 0.83 -6.87
N THR A 319 33.15 -0.08 -6.96
CA THR A 319 34.08 -0.18 -8.09
C THR A 319 33.37 -0.64 -9.37
N LYS A 320 32.51 -1.67 -9.26
CA LYS A 320 31.71 -2.17 -10.38
C LYS A 320 30.82 -1.05 -10.96
N ALA A 321 30.03 -0.38 -10.11
CA ALA A 321 29.12 0.70 -10.52
C ALA A 321 29.84 1.87 -11.24
N ILE A 322 30.98 2.35 -10.73
CA ILE A 322 31.75 3.42 -11.40
C ILE A 322 32.28 2.96 -12.77
N THR A 323 32.78 1.73 -12.86
CA THR A 323 33.32 1.14 -14.09
C THR A 323 32.21 0.99 -15.14
N ASP A 324 31.07 0.45 -14.73
CA ASP A 324 29.89 0.24 -15.58
C ASP A 324 29.29 1.56 -16.10
N ALA A 325 29.36 2.63 -15.30
CA ALA A 325 28.93 3.97 -15.70
C ALA A 325 29.88 4.66 -16.69
N GLY A 326 31.03 4.05 -17.02
CA GLY A 326 32.07 4.65 -17.86
C GLY A 326 32.74 5.89 -17.25
N LEU A 327 32.68 6.04 -15.92
CA LEU A 327 33.20 7.20 -15.20
C LEU A 327 34.49 6.88 -14.43
N THR A 328 35.14 7.94 -13.94
CA THR A 328 36.18 7.85 -12.92
C THR A 328 35.66 8.47 -11.62
N VAL A 329 36.25 8.11 -10.48
CA VAL A 329 35.89 8.66 -9.14
C VAL A 329 35.84 10.20 -9.15
N GLY A 330 36.78 10.86 -9.83
CA GLY A 330 36.84 12.33 -9.95
C GLY A 330 35.71 12.96 -10.76
N LYS A 331 34.82 12.18 -11.38
CA LYS A 331 33.59 12.64 -12.07
C LYS A 331 32.32 12.46 -11.23
N ILE A 332 32.43 11.97 -10.00
CA ILE A 332 31.33 11.91 -9.02
C ILE A 332 31.29 13.21 -8.21
N HIS A 333 30.17 13.92 -8.26
CA HIS A 333 30.02 15.26 -7.65
C HIS A 333 29.49 15.20 -6.22
N ALA A 334 28.66 14.20 -5.90
CA ALA A 334 28.17 13.91 -4.57
C ALA A 334 27.99 12.40 -4.38
N VAL A 335 27.98 11.96 -3.12
CA VAL A 335 27.66 10.60 -2.70
C VAL A 335 26.56 10.71 -1.66
N GLU A 336 25.42 10.04 -1.83
CA GLU A 336 24.33 9.99 -0.85
C GLU A 336 24.23 8.59 -0.24
N LEU A 337 24.21 8.51 1.10
CA LEU A 337 24.37 7.27 1.86
C LEU A 337 23.11 6.93 2.67
N VAL A 338 22.37 5.91 2.20
CA VAL A 338 21.08 5.47 2.74
C VAL A 338 21.14 4.00 3.23
N GLY A 339 20.01 3.46 3.68
CA GLY A 339 19.94 2.12 4.28
C GLY A 339 20.33 2.06 5.76
N SER A 340 19.83 1.05 6.46
CA SER A 340 19.96 0.93 7.92
C SER A 340 21.37 0.53 8.40
N GLY A 341 22.06 -0.35 7.66
CA GLY A 341 23.42 -0.80 7.93
C GLY A 341 24.48 0.29 7.69
N SER A 342 24.20 1.26 6.81
CA SER A 342 25.11 2.37 6.49
C SER A 342 25.51 3.24 7.70
N ARG A 343 24.82 3.11 8.83
CA ARG A 343 25.05 3.87 10.07
C ARG A 343 26.32 3.45 10.82
N ILE A 344 26.95 2.32 10.46
CA ILE A 344 28.22 1.86 11.04
C ILE A 344 29.35 2.86 10.67
N PRO A 345 30.10 3.44 11.63
CA PRO A 345 31.09 4.47 11.36
C PRO A 345 32.19 4.07 10.36
N ALA A 346 32.73 2.86 10.43
CA ALA A 346 33.74 2.37 9.47
C ALA A 346 33.29 2.48 8.01
N ILE A 347 32.02 2.19 7.71
CA ILE A 347 31.45 2.25 6.36
C ILE A 347 31.55 3.68 5.81
N THR A 348 31.20 4.69 6.60
CA THR A 348 31.27 6.10 6.16
C THR A 348 32.73 6.51 5.89
N ARG A 349 33.69 6.11 6.77
CA ARG A 349 35.12 6.38 6.58
C ARG A 349 35.69 5.70 5.32
N GLN A 350 35.26 4.47 5.05
CA GLN A 350 35.70 3.70 3.90
C GLN A 350 35.17 4.29 2.58
N LEU A 351 33.88 4.65 2.53
CA LEU A 351 33.28 5.30 1.38
C LEU A 351 33.90 6.69 1.13
N ALA A 352 34.19 7.46 2.18
CA ALA A 352 34.89 8.74 2.07
C ALA A 352 36.28 8.59 1.43
N SER A 353 37.04 7.56 1.84
CA SER A 353 38.34 7.21 1.26
C SER A 353 38.23 6.77 -0.21
N PHE A 354 37.26 5.90 -0.52
CA PHE A 354 37.03 5.38 -1.87
C PHE A 354 36.61 6.48 -2.87
N PHE A 355 35.59 7.27 -2.52
CA PHE A 355 35.08 8.35 -3.37
C PHE A 355 35.90 9.64 -3.28
N ARG A 356 36.86 9.73 -2.35
CA ARG A 356 37.67 10.93 -2.04
C ARG A 356 36.81 12.17 -1.72
N ARG A 357 35.64 11.92 -1.11
CA ARG A 357 34.58 12.90 -0.83
C ARG A 357 33.70 12.33 0.28
N GLU A 358 33.37 13.15 1.29
CA GLU A 358 32.47 12.73 2.37
C GLU A 358 31.08 12.34 1.85
N PRO A 359 30.53 11.19 2.27
CA PRO A 359 29.15 10.81 1.96
C PRO A 359 28.13 11.70 2.67
N SER A 360 27.25 12.31 1.89
CA SER A 360 26.09 13.05 2.35
C SER A 360 24.98 12.13 2.87
N ARG A 361 24.10 12.72 3.68
CA ARG A 361 22.82 12.13 4.10
C ARG A 361 21.72 13.20 4.00
N THR A 362 21.55 13.80 2.82
CA THR A 362 20.53 14.86 2.61
C THR A 362 19.11 14.30 2.54
N ILE A 363 18.98 12.98 2.34
CA ILE A 363 17.73 12.26 2.19
C ILE A 363 17.44 11.45 3.46
N ASN A 364 16.17 11.34 3.87
CA ASN A 364 15.79 10.44 4.95
C ASN A 364 15.94 8.98 4.51
N ALA A 365 17.02 8.34 4.99
CA ALA A 365 17.42 6.97 4.66
C ALA A 365 16.41 5.88 5.03
N SER A 366 15.43 6.15 5.90
CA SER A 366 14.34 5.21 6.21
C SER A 366 13.07 5.45 5.37
N GLU A 367 12.97 6.54 4.62
CA GLU A 367 11.74 6.89 3.87
C GLU A 367 11.95 7.01 2.35
N CYS A 368 13.21 7.11 1.90
CA CYS A 368 13.57 7.48 0.54
C CYS A 368 12.97 6.61 -0.56
N VAL A 369 12.99 5.27 -0.40
CA VAL A 369 12.43 4.31 -1.36
C VAL A 369 10.92 4.49 -1.49
N ALA A 370 10.16 4.37 -0.38
CA ALA A 370 8.71 4.48 -0.39
C ALA A 370 8.24 5.84 -0.97
N ARG A 371 8.90 6.94 -0.58
CA ARG A 371 8.60 8.28 -1.10
C ARG A 371 8.88 8.38 -2.61
N GLY A 372 9.99 7.82 -3.08
CA GLY A 372 10.31 7.72 -4.51
C GLY A 372 9.28 6.92 -5.30
N CYS A 373 8.85 5.77 -4.77
CA CYS A 373 7.78 4.97 -5.36
C CYS A 373 6.45 5.74 -5.40
N ALA A 374 6.11 6.53 -4.36
CA ALA A 374 4.89 7.34 -4.36
C ALA A 374 4.94 8.46 -5.40
N LEU A 375 6.10 9.11 -5.60
CA LEU A 375 6.33 10.07 -6.68
C LEU A 375 6.17 9.41 -8.06
N GLN A 376 6.79 8.25 -8.27
CA GLN A 376 6.69 7.50 -9.52
C GLN A 376 5.25 7.02 -9.80
N CYS A 377 4.51 6.64 -8.76
CA CYS A 377 3.09 6.29 -8.86
C CYS A 377 2.22 7.50 -9.23
N ALA A 378 2.62 8.71 -8.80
CA ALA A 378 1.94 9.95 -9.17
C ALA A 378 2.17 10.29 -10.65
N MET A 379 3.41 10.17 -11.11
CA MET A 379 3.80 10.37 -12.52
C MET A 379 3.11 9.39 -13.48
N LEU A 380 2.74 8.20 -13.01
CA LEU A 380 2.02 7.17 -13.77
C LEU A 380 0.49 7.29 -13.63
N SER A 381 -0.03 8.20 -12.80
CA SER A 381 -1.47 8.35 -12.57
C SER A 381 -2.10 9.33 -13.55
N PRO A 382 -3.19 8.96 -14.27
CA PRO A 382 -3.87 9.87 -15.19
C PRO A 382 -4.64 11.01 -14.49
N ILE A 383 -4.72 10.98 -13.15
CA ILE A 383 -5.49 11.94 -12.33
C ILE A 383 -4.57 13.01 -11.71
N PHE A 384 -3.35 12.65 -11.33
CA PHE A 384 -2.43 13.54 -10.62
C PHE A 384 -1.52 14.28 -11.60
N ARG A 385 -1.65 15.61 -11.68
CA ARG A 385 -0.66 16.45 -12.37
C ARG A 385 0.49 16.73 -11.42
N VAL A 386 1.69 16.30 -11.82
CA VAL A 386 2.95 16.52 -11.11
C VAL A 386 3.85 17.48 -11.89
N ARG A 387 5.00 17.86 -11.33
CA ARG A 387 6.06 18.58 -12.04
C ARG A 387 6.60 17.71 -13.18
N ASP A 388 6.77 18.28 -14.37
CA ASP A 388 7.44 17.61 -15.48
C ASP A 388 8.87 17.22 -15.07
N TYR A 389 9.15 15.92 -15.09
CA TYR A 389 10.43 15.34 -14.67
C TYR A 389 10.62 13.97 -15.34
N GLU A 390 11.72 13.74 -16.06
CA GLU A 390 11.99 12.44 -16.70
C GLU A 390 12.82 11.51 -15.80
N VAL A 391 12.46 10.22 -15.76
CA VAL A 391 13.11 9.18 -14.95
C VAL A 391 13.50 7.99 -15.83
N GLN A 392 14.72 8.03 -16.37
CA GLN A 392 15.29 6.93 -17.14
C GLN A 392 16.06 5.98 -16.21
N ASP A 393 15.64 4.73 -16.18
CA ASP A 393 16.17 3.64 -15.35
C ASP A 393 16.75 2.55 -16.28
N CYS A 394 17.56 1.63 -15.76
CA CYS A 394 18.29 0.66 -16.59
C CYS A 394 18.29 -0.76 -16.02
N ILE A 395 18.42 -1.77 -16.89
CA ILE A 395 18.51 -3.17 -16.47
C ILE A 395 19.96 -3.52 -16.07
N PRO A 396 20.19 -4.17 -14.90
CA PRO A 396 21.54 -4.54 -14.46
C PRO A 396 22.10 -5.82 -15.11
N PHE A 397 21.40 -6.41 -16.08
CA PHE A 397 21.75 -7.70 -16.68
C PHE A 397 21.70 -7.63 -18.21
N SER A 398 22.65 -8.29 -18.86
CA SER A 398 22.65 -8.54 -20.30
C SER A 398 21.72 -9.72 -20.62
N ILE A 399 20.79 -9.54 -21.56
CA ILE A 399 19.81 -10.55 -21.98
C ILE A 399 20.01 -10.87 -23.46
N GLY A 400 20.24 -12.15 -23.74
CA GLY A 400 20.22 -12.74 -25.07
C GLY A 400 18.93 -13.52 -25.32
N PHE A 401 18.74 -13.98 -26.55
CA PHE A 401 17.60 -14.82 -26.92
C PHE A 401 18.07 -16.01 -27.76
N SER A 402 17.62 -17.20 -27.41
CA SER A 402 17.70 -18.38 -28.26
C SER A 402 16.41 -18.54 -29.05
N LEU A 403 16.51 -19.16 -30.21
CA LEU A 403 15.37 -19.61 -30.99
C LEU A 403 15.55 -21.09 -31.27
N ASP A 404 14.56 -21.90 -30.89
CA ASP A 404 14.64 -23.36 -30.91
C ASP A 404 15.99 -23.85 -30.34
N LYS A 405 16.37 -23.33 -29.16
CA LYS A 405 17.64 -23.56 -28.43
C LYS A 405 18.92 -23.08 -29.13
N THR A 406 18.81 -22.34 -30.22
CA THR A 406 19.94 -21.77 -30.98
C THR A 406 20.05 -20.26 -30.74
N PRO A 407 21.14 -19.74 -30.13
CA PRO A 407 21.29 -18.30 -29.87
C PRO A 407 21.18 -17.42 -31.12
N ILE A 408 20.39 -16.34 -31.00
CA ILE A 408 20.25 -15.31 -32.05
C ILE A 408 21.48 -14.40 -32.00
N LEU A 409 22.28 -14.41 -33.07
CA LEU A 409 23.44 -13.53 -33.22
C LEU A 409 23.05 -12.20 -33.87
N GLN A 410 23.40 -11.09 -33.22
CA GLN A 410 23.37 -9.76 -33.79
C GLN A 410 24.80 -9.27 -34.02
N GLY A 411 25.29 -9.43 -35.25
CA GLY A 411 26.71 -9.25 -35.56
C GLY A 411 27.54 -10.39 -34.95
N SER A 412 28.46 -10.06 -34.04
CA SER A 412 29.35 -11.02 -33.37
C SER A 412 28.94 -11.39 -31.93
N ASN A 413 27.79 -10.90 -31.44
CA ASN A 413 27.33 -11.13 -30.07
C ASN A 413 25.88 -11.66 -30.05
N TYR A 414 25.50 -12.37 -28.98
CA TYR A 414 24.16 -12.93 -28.74
C TYR A 414 23.31 -12.10 -27.75
N VAL A 415 23.86 -10.98 -27.27
CA VAL A 415 23.16 -10.00 -26.42
C VAL A 415 22.24 -9.13 -27.27
N LEU A 416 20.97 -9.03 -26.88
CA LEU A 416 19.96 -8.18 -27.52
C LEU A 416 19.59 -6.97 -26.65
N PHE A 417 19.38 -7.18 -25.35
CA PHE A 417 19.31 -6.09 -24.37
C PHE A 417 20.60 -6.09 -23.53
N PRO A 418 21.57 -5.19 -23.76
CA PRO A 418 22.80 -5.15 -22.97
C PRO A 418 22.57 -4.69 -21.53
N ARG A 419 23.46 -5.05 -20.61
CA ARG A 419 23.52 -4.43 -19.29
C ARG A 419 23.64 -2.90 -19.42
N GLY A 420 22.83 -2.17 -18.67
CA GLY A 420 22.67 -0.71 -18.82
C GLY A 420 21.62 -0.28 -19.85
N GLN A 421 20.97 -1.21 -20.57
CA GLN A 421 19.85 -0.89 -21.47
C GLN A 421 18.71 -0.20 -20.70
N PRO A 422 18.14 0.90 -21.22
CA PRO A 422 17.02 1.59 -20.58
C PRO A 422 15.75 0.72 -20.46
N ILE A 423 15.00 0.94 -19.37
CA ILE A 423 13.66 0.36 -19.17
C ILE A 423 12.60 1.49 -19.17
N PRO A 424 11.51 1.36 -19.97
CA PRO A 424 11.23 0.27 -20.91
C PRO A 424 11.99 0.43 -22.23
N SER A 425 12.20 -0.67 -22.96
CA SER A 425 12.69 -0.62 -24.36
C SER A 425 12.20 -1.83 -25.18
N ALA A 426 12.29 -1.77 -26.50
CA ALA A 426 11.79 -2.83 -27.38
C ALA A 426 12.63 -2.99 -28.66
N ILE A 427 12.68 -4.22 -29.18
CA ILE A 427 13.43 -4.62 -30.38
C ILE A 427 12.49 -5.44 -31.29
N VAL A 428 12.58 -5.23 -32.60
CA VAL A 428 11.82 -6.01 -33.60
C VAL A 428 12.75 -7.00 -34.30
N LEU A 429 12.64 -8.26 -33.92
CA LEU A 429 13.32 -9.37 -34.59
C LEU A 429 12.63 -9.64 -35.93
N GLN A 430 13.41 -9.75 -37.01
CA GLN A 430 12.91 -10.22 -38.32
C GLN A 430 13.46 -11.63 -38.57
N LEU A 431 12.56 -12.61 -38.59
CA LEU A 431 12.85 -14.03 -38.65
C LEU A 431 12.27 -14.64 -39.93
N GLN A 432 12.82 -15.77 -40.37
CA GLN A 432 12.35 -16.54 -41.51
C GLN A 432 11.91 -17.93 -41.02
N ARG A 433 10.60 -18.21 -41.03
CA ARG A 433 9.99 -19.40 -40.40
C ARG A 433 8.87 -19.98 -41.25
N SER A 434 8.75 -21.30 -41.25
CA SER A 434 7.71 -22.07 -41.95
C SER A 434 6.56 -22.51 -41.04
N SER A 435 6.81 -22.60 -39.74
CA SER A 435 5.92 -23.16 -38.72
C SER A 435 6.08 -22.46 -37.37
N LEU A 436 5.28 -22.89 -36.40
CA LEU A 436 5.50 -22.62 -34.97
C LEU A 436 6.98 -22.86 -34.58
N PHE A 437 7.48 -21.99 -33.69
CA PHE A 437 8.85 -22.02 -33.15
C PHE A 437 8.88 -21.47 -31.71
N HIS A 438 9.97 -21.73 -31.00
CA HIS A 438 10.22 -21.23 -29.65
C HIS A 438 11.23 -20.08 -29.63
N LEU A 439 11.00 -19.10 -28.76
CA LEU A 439 11.87 -17.95 -28.52
C LEU A 439 12.14 -17.85 -27.01
N GLU A 440 13.39 -18.01 -26.61
CA GLU A 440 13.83 -18.32 -25.24
C GLU A 440 14.80 -17.23 -24.75
N PRO A 441 14.35 -16.20 -24.01
CA PRO A 441 15.26 -15.27 -23.35
C PRO A 441 16.16 -15.95 -22.32
N PHE A 442 17.41 -15.51 -22.25
CA PHE A 442 18.38 -15.95 -21.24
C PHE A 442 19.34 -14.83 -20.83
N TYR A 443 19.84 -14.90 -19.60
CA TYR A 443 20.91 -14.04 -19.10
C TYR A 443 22.23 -14.38 -19.80
N ALA A 444 22.76 -13.43 -20.56
CA ALA A 444 23.90 -13.64 -21.43
C ALA A 444 25.26 -13.72 -20.69
N ASN A 445 25.32 -13.30 -19.43
CA ASN A 445 26.54 -13.31 -18.62
C ASN A 445 26.23 -13.69 -17.16
N PRO A 446 26.51 -14.93 -16.72
CA PRO A 446 26.28 -15.36 -15.35
C PRO A 446 27.00 -14.52 -14.28
N ASN A 447 28.10 -13.83 -14.63
CA ASN A 447 28.84 -12.95 -13.70
C ASN A 447 28.14 -11.60 -13.42
N GLU A 448 26.98 -11.38 -14.03
CA GLU A 448 26.09 -10.25 -13.73
C GLU A 448 24.98 -10.63 -12.73
N LEU A 449 24.78 -11.93 -12.47
CA LEU A 449 23.74 -12.46 -11.58
C LEU A 449 24.25 -12.72 -10.15
N PRO A 450 23.36 -12.81 -9.16
CA PRO A 450 23.62 -13.51 -7.91
C PRO A 450 24.00 -14.99 -8.14
N SER A 451 24.76 -15.56 -7.20
CA SER A 451 25.08 -16.99 -7.17
C SER A 451 23.81 -17.87 -7.13
N GLY A 452 23.88 -19.06 -7.72
CA GLY A 452 22.79 -20.04 -7.78
C GLY A 452 21.67 -19.76 -8.80
N VAL A 453 21.66 -18.58 -9.44
CA VAL A 453 20.61 -18.19 -10.39
C VAL A 453 20.81 -18.87 -11.76
N PRO A 454 19.78 -19.53 -12.33
CA PRO A 454 19.83 -20.11 -13.68
C PRO A 454 19.92 -19.03 -14.77
N SER A 455 20.41 -19.39 -15.95
CA SER A 455 20.52 -18.44 -17.07
C SER A 455 19.20 -18.27 -17.82
N GLU A 456 18.34 -19.28 -17.78
CA GLU A 456 17.05 -19.35 -18.44
C GLU A 456 16.02 -18.40 -17.80
N ILE A 457 15.33 -17.59 -18.61
CA ILE A 457 14.31 -16.64 -18.12
C ILE A 457 12.89 -17.19 -18.36
N SER A 458 12.54 -17.44 -19.62
CA SER A 458 11.23 -17.96 -20.03
C SER A 458 11.30 -18.61 -21.42
N CYS A 459 10.20 -19.19 -21.88
CA CYS A 459 10.06 -19.71 -23.24
C CYS A 459 8.75 -19.20 -23.85
N PHE A 460 8.84 -18.43 -24.93
CA PHE A 460 7.69 -18.02 -25.74
C PHE A 460 7.50 -18.99 -26.88
N THR A 461 6.29 -19.54 -27.03
CA THR A 461 5.90 -20.33 -28.20
C THR A 461 5.11 -19.44 -29.15
N ILE A 462 5.62 -19.26 -30.38
CA ILE A 462 5.09 -18.33 -31.38
C ILE A 462 4.47 -19.16 -32.52
N GLY A 463 3.14 -19.20 -32.55
CA GLY A 463 2.34 -20.02 -33.46
C GLY A 463 1.17 -20.71 -32.76
N PRO A 464 0.36 -21.50 -33.50
CA PRO A 464 0.57 -21.91 -34.88
C PRO A 464 0.29 -20.81 -35.92
N PHE A 465 0.92 -20.95 -37.08
CA PHE A 465 0.63 -20.21 -38.31
C PHE A 465 1.03 -21.06 -39.52
N GLN A 466 0.59 -20.68 -40.72
CA GLN A 466 0.97 -21.32 -41.98
C GLN A 466 1.53 -20.27 -42.94
N ALA A 467 2.59 -20.61 -43.67
CA ALA A 467 3.15 -19.79 -44.74
C ALA A 467 2.45 -20.13 -46.07
N SER A 468 1.86 -19.15 -46.76
CA SER A 468 1.11 -19.41 -47.99
C SER A 468 1.95 -19.89 -49.19
N ASN A 469 3.12 -19.30 -49.43
CA ASN A 469 3.81 -19.44 -50.72
C ASN A 469 5.35 -19.36 -50.67
N SER A 470 5.99 -19.81 -49.59
CA SER A 470 7.46 -19.89 -49.50
C SER A 470 7.95 -20.91 -48.47
N GLU A 471 9.14 -21.49 -48.67
CA GLU A 471 9.77 -22.44 -47.73
C GLU A 471 10.05 -21.81 -46.35
N ARG A 472 10.13 -20.48 -46.26
CA ARG A 472 10.20 -19.70 -45.02
C ARG A 472 9.53 -18.34 -45.23
N ALA A 473 8.48 -18.05 -44.47
CA ALA A 473 7.82 -16.76 -44.47
C ALA A 473 8.44 -15.79 -43.45
N ARG A 474 8.25 -14.49 -43.72
CA ARG A 474 8.82 -13.40 -42.92
C ARG A 474 7.98 -13.19 -41.67
N VAL A 475 8.51 -13.54 -40.51
CA VAL A 475 7.89 -13.28 -39.20
C VAL A 475 8.59 -12.10 -38.53
N LYS A 476 7.83 -11.09 -38.12
CA LYS A 476 8.30 -10.03 -37.22
C LYS A 476 7.85 -10.34 -35.80
N VAL A 477 8.77 -10.35 -34.85
CA VAL A 477 8.46 -10.47 -33.41
C VAL A 477 8.92 -9.19 -32.72
N LYS A 478 7.99 -8.46 -32.10
CA LYS A 478 8.32 -7.32 -31.25
C LYS A 478 8.52 -7.83 -29.83
N VAL A 479 9.77 -7.79 -29.38
CA VAL A 479 10.17 -8.16 -28.02
C VAL A 479 10.37 -6.89 -27.22
N GLN A 480 9.90 -6.86 -25.98
CA GLN A 480 9.94 -5.73 -25.09
C GLN A 480 10.60 -6.13 -23.76
N LEU A 481 11.31 -5.16 -23.18
CA LEU A 481 11.68 -5.12 -21.77
C LEU A 481 10.80 -4.04 -21.14
N ASN A 482 9.81 -4.46 -20.35
CA ASN A 482 8.69 -3.60 -19.93
C ASN A 482 9.05 -2.71 -18.71
N LEU A 483 8.07 -1.92 -18.23
CA LEU A 483 8.25 -0.98 -17.12
C LEU A 483 8.66 -1.63 -15.77
N HIS A 484 8.47 -2.93 -15.59
CA HIS A 484 8.92 -3.67 -14.41
C HIS A 484 10.36 -4.21 -14.55
N GLY A 485 10.98 -4.07 -15.73
CA GLY A 485 12.22 -4.77 -16.09
C GLY A 485 12.01 -6.26 -16.37
N ILE A 486 10.81 -6.65 -16.82
CA ILE A 486 10.45 -8.02 -17.23
C ILE A 486 10.47 -8.13 -18.76
N VAL A 487 10.94 -9.25 -19.31
CA VAL A 487 10.92 -9.55 -20.74
C VAL A 487 9.55 -10.08 -21.18
N ASN A 488 8.98 -9.52 -22.25
CA ASN A 488 7.76 -10.01 -22.88
C ASN A 488 7.84 -9.96 -24.42
N VAL A 489 7.09 -10.82 -25.10
CA VAL A 489 6.77 -10.65 -26.52
C VAL A 489 5.49 -9.81 -26.60
N GLU A 490 5.59 -8.62 -27.21
CA GLU A 490 4.49 -7.66 -27.32
C GLU A 490 3.57 -7.98 -28.51
N SER A 491 4.13 -8.51 -29.60
CA SER A 491 3.37 -9.01 -30.77
C SER A 491 4.24 -9.88 -31.68
N ALA A 492 3.59 -10.79 -32.41
CA ALA A 492 4.19 -11.53 -33.52
C ALA A 492 3.32 -11.39 -34.77
N MET A 493 3.93 -11.16 -35.94
CA MET A 493 3.24 -10.91 -37.19
C MET A 493 3.89 -11.63 -38.36
N LEU A 494 3.10 -12.38 -39.12
CA LEU A 494 3.47 -12.91 -40.43
C LEU A 494 3.34 -11.80 -41.48
N ILE A 495 4.29 -11.73 -42.40
CA ILE A 495 4.26 -10.84 -43.58
C ILE A 495 4.33 -11.71 -44.83
N GLU A 496 3.31 -11.59 -45.66
CA GLU A 496 3.21 -12.29 -46.94
C GLU A 496 3.30 -11.25 -48.08
N GLU A 497 4.19 -11.49 -49.04
CA GLU A 497 4.29 -10.68 -50.26
C GLU A 497 3.39 -11.30 -51.33
N HIS A 498 2.32 -10.60 -51.72
CA HIS A 498 1.50 -11.03 -52.85
C HIS A 498 2.29 -10.87 -54.16
N VAL A 499 2.06 -11.81 -55.08
CA VAL A 499 2.39 -11.68 -56.50
C VAL A 499 1.05 -11.78 -57.24
N ASP A 500 0.77 -10.82 -58.10
CA ASP A 500 -0.46 -10.84 -58.91
C ASP A 500 -0.25 -11.69 -60.17
N ASP A 501 -0.56 -12.98 -60.06
CA ASP A 501 -0.66 -13.90 -61.21
C ASP A 501 -1.93 -13.59 -62.02
N SER A 502 -1.90 -12.52 -62.81
CA SER A 502 -3.05 -12.04 -63.60
C SER A 502 -2.77 -11.69 -65.07
N GLU A 503 -1.75 -12.29 -65.69
CA GLU A 503 -1.61 -12.33 -67.16
C GLU A 503 -1.34 -13.76 -67.69
N LEU A 504 -2.36 -14.62 -67.74
CA LEU A 504 -2.25 -15.92 -68.43
C LEU A 504 -3.58 -16.50 -68.95
N SER A 505 -4.30 -15.73 -69.77
CA SER A 505 -5.44 -16.26 -70.55
C SER A 505 -5.55 -15.69 -71.98
N THR A 506 -5.61 -16.63 -72.95
CA THR A 506 -6.15 -16.48 -74.31
C THR A 506 -5.76 -15.24 -75.13
N LYS A 507 -4.71 -15.38 -75.96
CA LYS A 507 -4.70 -14.79 -77.31
C LYS A 507 -5.38 -15.75 -78.28
N GLU A 508 -6.50 -15.35 -78.87
CA GLU A 508 -6.93 -15.84 -80.19
C GLU A 508 -7.28 -14.66 -81.10
N VAL A 509 -7.32 -14.90 -82.41
CA VAL A 509 -7.08 -13.88 -83.45
C VAL A 509 -8.30 -13.67 -84.33
N ARG A 510 -8.60 -12.40 -84.68
CA ARG A 510 -9.28 -12.05 -85.94
C ARG A 510 -9.05 -10.61 -86.41
N HIS A 511 -8.27 -10.53 -87.49
CA HIS A 511 -8.30 -9.59 -88.63
C HIS A 511 -8.44 -8.07 -88.49
N VAL A 512 -7.66 -7.39 -89.34
CA VAL A 512 -7.60 -5.94 -89.57
C VAL A 512 -8.33 -5.56 -90.85
N THR A 513 -9.02 -4.40 -90.85
CA THR A 513 -9.16 -3.51 -92.01
C THR A 513 -9.29 -2.05 -91.56
N ASN A 514 -8.86 -1.11 -92.40
CA ASN A 514 -8.75 0.33 -92.08
C ASN A 514 -10.01 1.13 -92.47
N GLY A 515 -10.21 2.31 -91.87
CA GLY A 515 -11.14 3.34 -92.33
C GLY A 515 -11.12 4.62 -91.50
N SER A 516 -10.98 5.78 -92.16
CA SER A 516 -11.16 7.16 -91.63
C SER A 516 -12.64 7.61 -91.73
N GLU A 517 -13.15 8.81 -91.41
CA GLU A 517 -12.75 10.22 -91.09
C GLU A 517 -13.97 10.86 -90.34
N ASP A 518 -13.99 11.97 -89.57
CA ASP A 518 -13.03 12.88 -88.91
C ASP A 518 -13.80 13.76 -87.85
N GLY A 519 -13.10 14.54 -87.00
CA GLY A 519 -13.66 15.61 -86.16
C GLY A 519 -14.07 15.22 -84.73
N THR A 520 -14.16 16.11 -83.73
CA THR A 520 -13.98 17.59 -83.70
C THR A 520 -13.54 18.06 -82.29
N TYR A 521 -12.49 18.89 -82.20
CA TYR A 521 -12.05 19.78 -81.09
C TYR A 521 -12.47 19.51 -79.62
N MET A 522 -11.45 19.37 -78.75
CA MET A 522 -11.16 20.34 -77.67
C MET A 522 -9.67 20.29 -77.29
N GLN A 523 -9.03 21.44 -77.04
CA GLN A 523 -7.59 21.51 -76.77
C GLN A 523 -7.26 21.74 -75.29
N SER A 524 -6.38 20.90 -74.74
CA SER A 524 -5.48 21.25 -73.64
C SER A 524 -4.04 20.96 -74.08
N LYS A 525 -3.08 21.85 -73.76
CA LYS A 525 -1.71 21.74 -74.27
C LYS A 525 -0.84 20.77 -73.44
N PRO A 526 0.05 19.98 -74.07
CA PRO A 526 0.73 18.89 -73.40
C PRO A 526 2.16 19.21 -72.92
N SER A 527 2.60 18.39 -71.97
CA SER A 527 3.96 17.84 -71.75
C SER A 527 5.23 18.66 -72.05
N ASN A 528 6.09 18.73 -71.04
CA ASN A 528 7.47 18.24 -71.10
C ASN A 528 7.83 17.71 -69.69
N ALA A 529 8.74 16.76 -69.48
CA ALA A 529 9.25 15.63 -70.27
C ALA A 529 10.19 14.82 -69.32
N SER A 530 10.48 13.55 -69.65
CA SER A 530 11.43 12.63 -68.96
C SER A 530 11.15 12.26 -67.48
N ALA A 531 11.69 11.16 -66.94
CA ALA A 531 11.88 9.80 -67.50
C ALA A 531 12.08 8.79 -66.34
N ASP A 532 11.61 7.56 -66.55
CA ASP A 532 11.80 6.31 -65.78
C ASP A 532 12.16 6.33 -64.28
N GLY A 533 11.26 5.74 -63.49
CA GLY A 533 11.44 5.45 -62.06
C GLY A 533 10.34 4.55 -61.51
N LYS A 534 10.00 3.44 -62.20
CA LYS A 534 8.89 2.55 -61.81
C LYS A 534 9.12 1.86 -60.45
N THR A 535 8.51 2.40 -59.40
CA THR A 535 8.32 1.69 -58.13
C THR A 535 7.04 0.84 -58.20
N ASN A 536 7.20 -0.49 -58.34
CA ASN A 536 6.09 -1.42 -58.12
C ASN A 536 5.76 -1.46 -56.61
N ASP A 537 4.63 -0.89 -56.21
CA ASP A 537 4.18 -0.94 -54.82
C ASP A 537 3.50 -2.29 -54.53
N LYS A 538 4.22 -3.18 -53.85
CA LYS A 538 3.73 -4.52 -53.48
C LYS A 538 2.81 -4.44 -52.25
N THR A 539 1.53 -4.77 -52.44
CA THR A 539 0.55 -4.95 -51.36
C THR A 539 0.95 -6.10 -50.41
N MET A 540 1.66 -5.77 -49.33
CA MET A 540 2.05 -6.72 -48.28
C MET A 540 0.88 -7.04 -47.34
N ARG A 541 0.49 -8.31 -47.26
CA ARG A 541 -0.46 -8.80 -46.26
C ARG A 541 0.24 -8.99 -44.92
N ARG A 542 -0.45 -8.66 -43.82
CA ARG A 542 0.02 -8.88 -42.44
C ARG A 542 -1.02 -9.69 -41.69
N LEU A 543 -0.58 -10.73 -40.99
CA LEU A 543 -1.43 -11.56 -40.14
C LEU A 543 -0.80 -11.64 -38.75
N GLU A 544 -1.60 -11.47 -37.70
CA GLU A 544 -1.14 -11.65 -36.32
C GLU A 544 -0.95 -13.14 -36.01
N ILE A 545 0.13 -13.46 -35.31
CA ILE A 545 0.48 -14.84 -34.90
C ILE A 545 0.23 -14.96 -33.40
N PRO A 546 -0.51 -15.97 -32.92
CA PRO A 546 -0.69 -16.18 -31.49
C PRO A 546 0.65 -16.46 -30.79
N VAL A 547 0.80 -15.91 -29.59
CA VAL A 547 1.97 -16.11 -28.73
C VAL A 547 1.50 -16.63 -27.38
N SER A 548 2.22 -17.61 -26.84
CA SER A 548 2.04 -18.12 -25.48
C SER A 548 3.36 -18.08 -24.74
N GLU A 549 3.32 -17.74 -23.45
CA GLU A 549 4.49 -17.66 -22.57
C GLU A 549 4.47 -18.82 -21.57
N ASN A 550 5.62 -19.47 -21.36
CA ASN A 550 5.81 -20.53 -20.37
C ASN A 550 7.04 -20.20 -19.50
N ILE A 551 6.92 -20.38 -18.18
CA ILE A 551 7.90 -19.93 -17.18
C ILE A 551 7.94 -20.91 -16.01
N ASN A 552 9.12 -21.43 -15.69
CA ASN A 552 9.28 -22.47 -14.69
C ASN A 552 9.36 -21.89 -13.26
N GLY A 553 8.22 -21.85 -12.56
CA GLY A 553 8.13 -21.43 -11.15
C GLY A 553 7.41 -20.10 -10.90
N THR A 554 6.75 -19.52 -11.90
CA THR A 554 5.65 -18.57 -11.66
C THR A 554 4.37 -19.33 -11.32
N MET A 555 3.47 -18.73 -10.55
CA MET A 555 2.21 -19.39 -10.21
C MET A 555 1.26 -19.42 -11.42
N THR A 556 0.62 -20.57 -11.67
CA THR A 556 -0.39 -20.69 -12.72
C THR A 556 -1.64 -19.87 -12.37
N GLY A 557 -2.49 -19.63 -13.37
CA GLY A 557 -3.76 -18.92 -13.17
C GLY A 557 -4.67 -19.57 -12.11
N VAL A 558 -4.61 -20.91 -11.96
CA VAL A 558 -5.38 -21.67 -10.96
C VAL A 558 -4.76 -21.48 -9.57
N GLU A 559 -3.45 -21.71 -9.41
CA GLU A 559 -2.76 -21.54 -8.12
C GLU A 559 -2.86 -20.11 -7.58
N LEU A 560 -2.90 -19.10 -8.48
CA LEU A 560 -3.14 -17.71 -8.09
C LEU A 560 -4.56 -17.48 -7.54
N MET A 561 -5.57 -18.11 -8.13
CA MET A 561 -6.96 -18.04 -7.64
C MET A 561 -7.12 -18.80 -6.32
N GLU A 562 -6.51 -19.98 -6.18
CA GLU A 562 -6.48 -20.74 -4.93
C GLU A 562 -5.75 -19.96 -3.82
N ALA A 563 -4.65 -19.28 -4.14
CA ALA A 563 -3.94 -18.42 -3.20
C ALA A 563 -4.74 -17.17 -2.80
N GLN A 564 -5.50 -16.58 -3.72
CA GLN A 564 -6.42 -15.48 -3.44
C GLN A 564 -7.56 -15.90 -2.49
N ASP A 565 -8.21 -17.03 -2.76
CA ASP A 565 -9.25 -17.59 -1.90
C ASP A 565 -8.71 -17.99 -0.51
N LYS A 566 -7.54 -18.63 -0.46
CA LYS A 566 -6.85 -18.98 0.79
C LYS A 566 -6.48 -17.74 1.61
N GLU A 567 -6.00 -16.68 0.98
CA GLU A 567 -5.69 -15.42 1.69
C GLU A 567 -6.96 -14.73 2.17
N LEU A 568 -8.02 -14.70 1.37
CA LEU A 568 -9.31 -14.12 1.77
C LEU A 568 -9.89 -14.85 2.99
N LYS A 569 -9.81 -16.19 3.03
CA LYS A 569 -10.25 -17.02 4.15
C LYS A 569 -9.44 -16.75 5.42
N LEU A 570 -8.11 -16.67 5.31
CA LEU A 570 -7.24 -16.36 6.44
C LEU A 570 -7.48 -14.93 6.97
N ALA A 571 -7.58 -13.94 6.07
CA ALA A 571 -7.88 -12.55 6.45
C ALA A 571 -9.28 -12.38 7.05
N GLN A 572 -10.26 -13.23 6.69
CA GLN A 572 -11.57 -13.24 7.33
C GLN A 572 -11.52 -13.89 8.72
N GLN A 573 -10.76 -14.97 8.91
CA GLN A 573 -10.50 -15.56 10.23
C GLN A 573 -9.84 -14.53 11.16
N ASP A 574 -8.81 -13.82 10.69
CA ASP A 574 -8.11 -12.78 11.45
C ASP A 574 -9.08 -11.66 11.91
N ARG A 575 -9.99 -11.22 11.02
CA ARG A 575 -11.01 -10.21 11.34
C ARG A 575 -12.02 -10.70 12.37
N THR A 576 -12.57 -11.89 12.18
CA THR A 576 -13.60 -12.44 13.08
C THR A 576 -13.05 -12.67 14.48
N MET A 577 -11.78 -13.07 14.62
CA MET A 577 -11.13 -13.20 15.92
C MET A 577 -10.90 -11.84 16.60
N GLU A 578 -10.40 -10.83 15.88
CA GLU A 578 -10.20 -9.50 16.47
C GLU A 578 -11.54 -8.80 16.78
N GLN A 579 -12.58 -8.95 15.96
CA GLN A 579 -13.95 -8.50 16.25
C GLN A 579 -14.53 -9.16 17.50
N THR A 580 -14.33 -10.48 17.66
CA THR A 580 -14.75 -11.23 18.86
C THR A 580 -14.06 -10.68 20.12
N LYS A 581 -12.75 -10.39 20.02
CA LYS A 581 -11.94 -9.74 21.08
C LYS A 581 -12.40 -8.31 21.37
N GLU A 582 -12.76 -7.51 20.36
CA GLU A 582 -13.38 -6.19 20.57
C GLU A 582 -14.70 -6.28 21.34
N LYS A 583 -15.58 -7.27 21.06
CA LYS A 583 -16.80 -7.46 21.86
C LYS A 583 -16.53 -7.88 23.29
N LYS A 584 -15.57 -8.79 23.51
CA LYS A 584 -15.16 -9.20 24.87
C LYS A 584 -14.70 -7.99 25.68
N ASN A 585 -13.76 -7.22 25.13
CA ASN A 585 -13.23 -6.02 25.76
C ASN A 585 -14.32 -4.95 26.00
N ALA A 586 -15.28 -4.80 25.07
CA ALA A 586 -16.40 -3.87 25.23
C ALA A 586 -17.37 -4.30 26.33
N LEU A 587 -17.63 -5.61 26.47
CA LEU A 587 -18.45 -6.16 27.55
C LEU A 587 -17.76 -5.98 28.91
N GLU A 588 -16.48 -6.35 29.02
CA GLU A 588 -15.65 -6.19 30.23
C GLU A 588 -15.58 -4.71 30.66
N SER A 589 -15.31 -3.80 29.72
CA SER A 589 -15.30 -2.35 29.97
C SER A 589 -16.66 -1.84 30.46
N TYR A 590 -17.76 -2.28 29.84
CA TYR A 590 -19.11 -1.89 30.24
C TYR A 590 -19.45 -2.41 31.65
N VAL A 591 -19.03 -3.62 32.02
CA VAL A 591 -19.22 -4.16 33.37
C VAL A 591 -18.52 -3.28 34.41
N TYR A 592 -17.26 -2.92 34.19
CA TYR A 592 -16.52 -2.03 35.10
C TYR A 592 -17.09 -0.60 35.16
N GLU A 593 -17.45 -0.02 34.03
CA GLU A 593 -18.00 1.34 33.96
C GLU A 593 -19.38 1.42 34.64
N MET A 594 -20.28 0.49 34.36
CA MET A 594 -21.62 0.49 34.96
C MET A 594 -21.59 0.17 36.44
N ARG A 595 -20.71 -0.75 36.91
CA ARG A 595 -20.51 -0.99 38.35
C ARG A 595 -20.12 0.31 39.07
N ASN A 596 -19.24 1.12 38.51
CA ASN A 596 -18.86 2.42 39.10
C ASN A 596 -20.03 3.43 39.07
N LYS A 597 -20.65 3.62 37.90
CA LYS A 597 -21.79 4.55 37.71
C LYS A 597 -22.97 4.22 38.65
N LEU A 598 -23.30 2.93 38.82
CA LEU A 598 -24.46 2.47 39.59
C LEU A 598 -24.43 2.89 41.08
N PHE A 599 -23.25 2.84 41.72
CA PHE A 599 -23.09 3.25 43.11
C PHE A 599 -22.75 4.74 43.29
N ASN A 600 -22.38 5.44 42.21
CA ASN A 600 -22.06 6.87 42.21
C ASN A 600 -23.11 7.67 41.41
N THR A 601 -22.88 7.89 40.11
CA THR A 601 -23.67 8.75 39.22
C THR A 601 -25.17 8.44 39.19
N TYR A 602 -25.52 7.15 39.14
CA TYR A 602 -26.90 6.67 39.01
C TYR A 602 -27.56 6.31 40.33
N ARG A 603 -26.89 6.51 41.47
CA ARG A 603 -27.37 6.10 42.80
C ARG A 603 -28.73 6.70 43.19
N GLY A 604 -29.08 7.88 42.66
CA GLY A 604 -30.38 8.50 42.87
C GLY A 604 -31.48 8.09 41.87
N PHE A 605 -31.12 7.37 40.81
CA PHE A 605 -31.96 7.09 39.64
C PHE A 605 -32.33 5.61 39.49
N ALA A 606 -31.81 4.74 40.36
CA ALA A 606 -32.22 3.35 40.54
C ALA A 606 -32.95 3.15 41.87
N SER A 607 -33.94 2.25 41.93
CA SER A 607 -34.44 1.69 43.19
C SER A 607 -33.38 0.77 43.80
N ASP A 608 -33.45 0.49 45.10
CA ASP A 608 -32.50 -0.45 45.71
C ASP A 608 -32.63 -1.87 45.10
N GLU A 609 -33.83 -2.25 44.67
CA GLU A 609 -34.13 -3.51 43.98
C GLU A 609 -33.53 -3.56 42.57
N GLU A 610 -33.66 -2.48 41.77
CA GLU A 610 -32.98 -2.33 40.48
C GLU A 610 -31.46 -2.36 40.67
N ARG A 611 -30.96 -1.70 41.72
CA ARG A 611 -29.54 -1.53 42.01
C ARG A 611 -28.89 -2.84 42.48
N GLU A 612 -29.58 -3.65 43.27
CA GLU A 612 -29.16 -5.02 43.62
C GLU A 612 -29.24 -5.96 42.41
N GLY A 613 -30.33 -5.91 41.64
CA GLY A 613 -30.51 -6.73 40.43
C GLY A 613 -29.44 -6.49 39.37
N ILE A 614 -29.18 -5.22 39.02
CA ILE A 614 -28.10 -4.83 38.09
C ILE A 614 -26.75 -5.23 38.67
N SER A 615 -26.46 -4.94 39.95
CA SER A 615 -25.17 -5.30 40.56
C SER A 615 -24.91 -6.80 40.56
N LYS A 616 -25.97 -7.62 40.71
CA LYS A 616 -25.89 -9.08 40.61
C LYS A 616 -25.59 -9.52 39.17
N SER A 617 -26.33 -9.05 38.16
CA SER A 617 -26.09 -9.47 36.77
C SER A 617 -24.75 -8.98 36.21
N LEU A 618 -24.24 -7.83 36.70
CA LEU A 618 -22.87 -7.39 36.44
C LEU A 618 -21.84 -8.39 37.01
N GLN A 619 -22.05 -8.86 38.24
CA GLN A 619 -21.19 -9.86 38.90
C GLN A 619 -21.20 -11.20 38.17
N GLU A 620 -22.40 -11.73 37.87
CA GLU A 620 -22.58 -12.99 37.11
C GLU A 620 -22.01 -12.91 35.67
N THR A 621 -21.79 -11.70 35.14
CA THR A 621 -21.16 -11.49 33.83
C THR A 621 -19.65 -11.33 33.91
N GLU A 622 -19.12 -10.76 34.99
CA GLU A 622 -17.67 -10.74 35.28
C GLU A 622 -17.14 -12.15 35.57
N GLU A 623 -17.84 -12.92 36.42
CA GLU A 623 -17.47 -14.30 36.73
C GLU A 623 -17.47 -15.16 35.46
N TRP A 624 -18.54 -15.05 34.65
CA TRP A 624 -18.60 -15.72 33.35
C TRP A 624 -17.49 -15.29 32.36
N LEU A 625 -17.02 -14.04 32.39
CA LEU A 625 -15.94 -13.57 31.48
C LEU A 625 -14.56 -14.21 31.77
N TYR A 626 -14.36 -14.71 32.99
CA TYR A 626 -13.11 -15.34 33.44
C TYR A 626 -13.20 -16.87 33.59
N ASP A 627 -14.42 -17.43 33.68
CA ASP A 627 -14.69 -18.88 33.59
C ASP A 627 -15.16 -19.27 32.16
N ASP A 628 -16.39 -19.75 31.98
CA ASP A 628 -16.92 -20.34 30.72
C ASP A 628 -16.81 -19.43 29.48
N GLY A 629 -16.81 -18.11 29.69
CA GLY A 629 -16.73 -17.07 28.66
C GLY A 629 -15.32 -16.59 28.35
N GLU A 630 -14.27 -17.37 28.66
CA GLU A 630 -12.91 -16.98 28.26
C GLU A 630 -12.76 -16.91 26.72
N ASP A 631 -13.32 -17.89 26.01
CA ASP A 631 -13.10 -18.16 24.57
C ASP A 631 -14.40 -18.29 23.77
N GLU A 632 -15.40 -17.49 24.14
CA GLU A 632 -16.73 -17.52 23.54
C GLU A 632 -16.87 -16.67 22.26
N THR A 633 -18.01 -16.81 21.58
CA THR A 633 -18.32 -16.22 20.28
C THR A 633 -18.66 -14.72 20.34
N GLU A 634 -18.48 -14.00 19.23
CA GLU A 634 -18.94 -12.60 19.06
C GLU A 634 -20.42 -12.43 19.48
N GLY A 635 -21.26 -13.39 19.11
CA GLY A 635 -22.68 -13.42 19.44
C GLY A 635 -22.97 -13.60 20.93
N ALA A 636 -22.18 -14.41 21.64
CA ALA A 636 -22.32 -14.59 23.09
C ALA A 636 -21.98 -13.32 23.86
N TYR A 637 -20.83 -12.69 23.58
CA TYR A 637 -20.45 -11.40 24.20
C TYR A 637 -21.47 -10.29 23.89
N THR A 638 -21.94 -10.21 22.64
CA THR A 638 -22.95 -9.22 22.23
C THR A 638 -24.28 -9.46 22.97
N SER A 639 -24.72 -10.72 23.09
CA SER A 639 -25.96 -11.08 23.80
C SER A 639 -25.89 -10.75 25.30
N LYS A 640 -24.74 -11.00 25.95
CA LYS A 640 -24.48 -10.60 27.34
C LYS A 640 -24.51 -9.07 27.52
N LEU A 641 -23.88 -8.33 26.59
CA LEU A 641 -23.88 -6.85 26.62
C LEU A 641 -25.29 -6.28 26.47
N GLU A 642 -26.09 -6.82 25.55
CA GLU A 642 -27.49 -6.43 25.40
C GLU A 642 -28.35 -6.77 26.61
N ALA A 643 -28.11 -7.91 27.28
CA ALA A 643 -28.83 -8.29 28.49
C ALA A 643 -28.57 -7.31 29.63
N LEU A 644 -27.31 -6.88 29.83
CA LEU A 644 -26.95 -5.85 30.81
C LEU A 644 -27.57 -4.48 30.45
N LYS A 645 -27.49 -4.07 29.18
CA LYS A 645 -28.10 -2.81 28.71
C LYS A 645 -29.60 -2.76 28.97
N LYS A 646 -30.34 -3.84 28.71
CA LYS A 646 -31.78 -3.93 28.99
C LYS A 646 -32.15 -3.72 30.47
N LEU A 647 -31.21 -3.89 31.40
CA LEU A 647 -31.37 -3.58 32.83
C LEU A 647 -30.90 -2.17 33.21
N VAL A 648 -29.84 -1.66 32.58
CA VAL A 648 -29.20 -0.37 32.93
C VAL A 648 -29.79 0.82 32.18
N ASP A 649 -30.18 0.65 30.91
CA ASP A 649 -30.66 1.72 30.04
C ASP A 649 -31.86 2.50 30.63
N PRO A 650 -32.85 1.90 31.33
CA PRO A 650 -33.91 2.66 32.01
C PRO A 650 -33.36 3.65 33.04
N VAL A 651 -32.40 3.22 33.87
CA VAL A 651 -31.75 4.04 34.90
C VAL A 651 -30.89 5.14 34.26
N GLU A 652 -30.11 4.81 33.23
CA GLU A 652 -29.29 5.78 32.50
C GLU A 652 -30.16 6.80 31.72
N ASN A 653 -31.35 6.40 31.25
CA ASN A 653 -32.32 7.30 30.61
C ASN A 653 -32.99 8.24 31.61
N ARG A 654 -33.37 7.79 32.81
CA ARG A 654 -33.84 8.69 33.90
C ARG A 654 -32.78 9.73 34.26
N PHE A 655 -31.51 9.32 34.37
CA PHE A 655 -30.38 10.22 34.63
C PHE A 655 -30.20 11.26 33.52
N LYS A 656 -30.21 10.85 32.24
CA LYS A 656 -30.08 11.77 31.10
C LYS A 656 -31.26 12.73 30.97
N ASP A 657 -32.48 12.25 31.21
CA ASP A 657 -33.68 13.09 31.10
C ASP A 657 -33.72 14.18 32.17
N GLU A 658 -33.19 13.97 33.37
CA GLU A 658 -33.12 14.99 34.44
C GLU A 658 -32.54 16.34 33.96
N GLU A 659 -31.38 16.29 33.29
CA GLU A 659 -30.71 17.48 32.75
C GLU A 659 -31.41 17.98 31.47
N ALA A 660 -31.75 17.07 30.55
CA ALA A 660 -32.41 17.42 29.29
C ALA A 660 -33.79 18.05 29.49
N ARG A 661 -34.56 17.58 30.48
CA ARG A 661 -35.87 18.10 30.87
C ARG A 661 -35.76 19.47 31.52
N THR A 662 -34.75 19.68 32.37
CA THR A 662 -34.46 20.99 32.97
C THR A 662 -34.13 22.02 31.88
N GLN A 663 -33.28 21.66 30.91
CA GLN A 663 -32.98 22.51 29.75
C GLN A 663 -34.21 22.75 28.87
N ALA A 664 -34.97 21.71 28.53
CA ALA A 664 -36.18 21.83 27.70
C ALA A 664 -37.27 22.70 28.36
N SER A 665 -37.45 22.60 29.69
CA SER A 665 -38.34 23.50 30.45
C SER A 665 -37.85 24.95 30.39
N THR A 666 -36.54 25.18 30.56
CA THR A 666 -35.93 26.52 30.49
C THR A 666 -36.12 27.16 29.11
N ASP A 667 -35.90 26.40 28.02
CA ASP A 667 -36.10 26.88 26.66
C ASP A 667 -37.59 27.10 26.32
N LEU A 668 -38.51 26.30 26.87
CA LEU A 668 -39.95 26.52 26.71
C LEU A 668 -40.43 27.79 27.44
N PHE A 669 -40.01 28.02 28.69
CA PHE A 669 -40.29 29.28 29.41
C PHE A 669 -39.73 30.49 28.65
N LYS A 670 -38.51 30.39 28.13
CA LYS A 670 -37.88 31.43 27.30
C LYS A 670 -38.65 31.69 26.01
N CYS A 671 -39.09 30.63 25.32
CA CYS A 671 -39.89 30.76 24.10
C CYS A 671 -41.24 31.42 24.37
N ILE A 672 -41.91 31.08 25.49
CA ILE A 672 -43.14 31.76 25.93
C ILE A 672 -42.88 33.26 26.19
N ALA A 673 -41.74 33.62 26.79
CA ALA A 673 -41.37 35.02 26.98
C ALA A 673 -41.08 35.76 25.66
N ASP A 674 -40.37 35.14 24.72
CA ASP A 674 -40.08 35.70 23.39
C ASP A 674 -41.36 35.87 22.55
N ILE A 675 -42.31 34.93 22.63
CA ILE A 675 -43.65 35.05 22.02
C ILE A 675 -44.42 36.21 22.67
N ARG A 676 -44.50 36.28 24.01
CA ARG A 676 -45.14 37.39 24.75
C ARG A 676 -44.53 38.77 24.49
N MET A 677 -43.26 38.84 24.08
CA MET A 677 -42.64 40.07 23.61
C MET A 677 -43.03 40.40 22.16
N SER A 678 -43.14 39.38 21.30
CA SER A 678 -43.48 39.51 19.88
C SER A 678 -44.96 39.79 19.63
N THR A 679 -45.88 39.30 20.47
CA THR A 679 -47.33 39.53 20.33
C THR A 679 -47.76 40.97 20.62
N LYS A 680 -46.86 41.82 21.13
CA LYS A 680 -47.13 43.24 21.43
C LYS A 680 -47.42 44.11 20.20
N SER A 681 -47.13 43.61 19.00
CA SER A 681 -47.41 44.27 17.72
C SER A 681 -48.54 43.61 16.91
N LEU A 682 -49.38 42.79 17.53
CA LEU A 682 -50.55 42.14 16.90
C LEU A 682 -51.87 42.90 17.19
N PRO A 683 -52.90 42.75 16.33
CA PRO A 683 -54.28 43.14 16.62
C PRO A 683 -54.81 42.51 17.93
N ASN A 684 -55.86 43.10 18.50
CA ASN A 684 -56.31 42.74 19.85
C ASN A 684 -56.82 41.29 19.99
N GLU A 685 -57.59 40.77 19.03
CA GLU A 685 -58.14 39.40 19.10
C GLU A 685 -57.02 38.35 19.02
N ASP A 686 -56.13 38.45 18.01
CA ASP A 686 -54.97 37.57 17.86
C ASP A 686 -54.04 37.63 19.08
N ARG A 687 -53.84 38.85 19.60
CA ARG A 687 -53.01 39.10 20.79
C ARG A 687 -53.59 38.43 22.03
N GLU A 688 -54.90 38.53 22.28
CA GLU A 688 -55.52 37.84 23.41
C GLU A 688 -55.53 36.31 23.23
N SER A 689 -55.78 35.82 22.02
CA SER A 689 -55.73 34.40 21.69
C SER A 689 -54.34 33.79 21.99
N ILE A 690 -53.27 34.36 21.43
CA ILE A 690 -51.91 33.83 21.61
C ILE A 690 -51.43 34.04 23.06
N LEU A 691 -51.81 35.13 23.74
CA LEU A 691 -51.50 35.30 25.16
C LEU A 691 -52.23 34.27 26.05
N ASN A 692 -53.46 33.89 25.72
CA ASN A 692 -54.19 32.84 26.42
C ASN A 692 -53.50 31.48 26.28
N GLU A 693 -53.07 31.10 25.06
CA GLU A 693 -52.29 29.87 24.85
C GLU A 693 -50.92 29.91 25.53
N CYS A 694 -50.22 31.06 25.54
CA CYS A 694 -49.00 31.24 26.33
C CYS A 694 -49.24 31.01 27.83
N ASN A 695 -50.36 31.50 28.37
CA ASN A 695 -50.72 31.32 29.78
C ASN A 695 -51.07 29.86 30.09
N LYS A 696 -51.80 29.16 29.21
CA LYS A 696 -52.09 27.72 29.33
C LYS A 696 -50.81 26.89 29.31
N ALA A 697 -49.90 27.17 28.38
CA ALA A 697 -48.62 26.47 28.27
C ALA A 697 -47.73 26.69 29.49
N GLU A 698 -47.65 27.92 30.01
CA GLU A 698 -46.89 28.24 31.22
C GLU A 698 -47.49 27.59 32.48
N GLN A 699 -48.82 27.60 32.62
CA GLN A 699 -49.53 26.94 33.71
C GLN A 699 -49.35 25.43 33.65
N TRP A 700 -49.54 24.81 32.48
CA TRP A 700 -49.32 23.38 32.26
C TRP A 700 -47.87 22.96 32.57
N LEU A 701 -46.88 23.72 32.09
CA LEU A 701 -45.48 23.44 32.37
C LEU A 701 -45.18 23.55 33.87
N THR A 702 -45.67 24.62 34.52
CA THR A 702 -45.49 24.81 35.98
C THR A 702 -46.16 23.70 36.79
N GLU A 703 -47.35 23.25 36.39
CA GLU A 703 -48.06 22.13 37.02
C GLU A 703 -47.30 20.82 36.83
N LYS A 704 -46.82 20.53 35.62
CA LYS A 704 -46.11 19.29 35.29
C LYS A 704 -44.71 19.22 35.92
N THR A 705 -43.96 20.33 35.94
CA THR A 705 -42.71 20.44 36.70
C THR A 705 -42.98 20.19 38.19
N LYS A 706 -43.98 20.84 38.79
CA LYS A 706 -44.32 20.62 40.20
C LYS A 706 -44.78 19.19 40.53
N GLN A 707 -45.46 18.52 39.60
CA GLN A 707 -45.80 17.09 39.72
C GLN A 707 -44.54 16.21 39.63
N GLN A 708 -43.64 16.51 38.69
CA GLN A 708 -42.37 15.79 38.51
C GLN A 708 -41.42 15.96 39.70
N ASP A 709 -41.31 17.17 40.26
CA ASP A 709 -40.48 17.49 41.44
C ASP A 709 -40.96 16.77 42.71
N SER A 710 -42.21 16.28 42.72
CA SER A 710 -42.77 15.51 43.84
C SER A 710 -42.48 14.01 43.77
N LEU A 711 -41.89 13.52 42.67
CA LEU A 711 -41.54 12.12 42.48
C LEU A 711 -40.08 11.80 42.84
N PRO A 712 -39.79 10.61 43.37
CA PRO A 712 -38.45 10.04 43.41
C PRO A 712 -37.81 9.97 42.01
N LYS A 713 -36.51 10.29 41.90
CA LYS A 713 -35.77 10.29 40.63
C LYS A 713 -35.49 8.89 40.05
N ASN A 714 -35.82 7.84 40.82
CA ASN A 714 -35.73 6.44 40.42
C ASN A 714 -37.07 5.86 39.92
N ILE A 715 -38.01 6.73 39.54
CA ILE A 715 -39.21 6.37 38.80
C ILE A 715 -39.15 7.09 37.45
N ASP A 716 -39.66 6.44 36.40
CA ASP A 716 -39.73 7.02 35.06
C ASP A 716 -40.50 8.36 35.09
N PRO A 717 -39.97 9.45 34.49
CA PRO A 717 -40.58 10.76 34.59
C PRO A 717 -41.96 10.85 33.90
N LEU A 718 -42.87 11.59 34.54
CA LEU A 718 -44.19 11.95 34.00
C LEU A 718 -44.10 12.86 32.77
N LEU A 719 -42.98 13.59 32.65
CA LEU A 719 -42.73 14.57 31.60
C LEU A 719 -41.32 14.34 31.02
N TRP A 720 -41.16 13.32 30.18
CA TRP A 720 -39.95 13.18 29.38
C TRP A 720 -39.69 14.43 28.54
N SER A 721 -38.42 14.82 28.38
CA SER A 721 -37.96 15.99 27.64
C SER A 721 -38.50 16.10 26.20
N ASN A 722 -38.76 14.96 25.54
CA ASN A 722 -39.38 14.90 24.21
C ASN A 722 -40.86 15.37 24.18
N LEU A 723 -41.62 15.20 25.27
CA LEU A 723 -43.00 15.68 25.40
C LEU A 723 -43.05 17.20 25.57
N SER A 724 -42.06 17.79 26.26
CA SER A 724 -41.89 19.24 26.34
C SER A 724 -41.61 19.85 24.96
N LEU A 725 -40.80 19.18 24.13
CA LEU A 725 -40.56 19.55 22.72
C LEU A 725 -41.83 19.46 21.85
N ALA A 726 -42.71 18.48 22.09
CA ALA A 726 -44.00 18.40 21.41
C ALA A 726 -44.95 19.55 21.79
N CYS A 727 -45.00 19.93 23.07
CA CYS A 727 -45.74 21.11 23.53
C CYS A 727 -45.20 22.40 22.91
N TRP A 728 -43.87 22.56 22.90
CA TRP A 728 -43.16 23.69 22.28
C TRP A 728 -43.49 23.89 20.79
N ASN A 729 -43.52 22.80 20.01
CA ASN A 729 -43.91 22.84 18.59
C ASN A 729 -45.33 23.38 18.39
N ASN A 730 -46.30 22.99 19.22
CA ASN A 730 -47.67 23.51 19.12
C ASN A 730 -47.74 25.02 19.43
N CYS A 731 -47.06 25.48 20.48
CA CYS A 731 -47.02 26.91 20.82
C CYS A 731 -46.40 27.77 19.70
N THR A 732 -45.32 27.28 19.06
CA THR A 732 -44.68 28.00 17.96
C THR A 732 -45.52 28.00 16.67
N ASN A 733 -46.21 26.90 16.35
CA ASN A 733 -47.12 26.83 15.19
C ASN A 733 -48.31 27.80 15.31
N LEU A 734 -48.93 27.89 16.49
CA LEU A 734 -50.03 28.84 16.74
C LEU A 734 -49.58 30.29 16.55
N CYS A 735 -48.38 30.64 17.04
CA CYS A 735 -47.81 31.96 16.84
C CYS A 735 -47.47 32.23 15.36
N PHE A 736 -46.96 31.23 14.64
CA PHE A 736 -46.62 31.38 13.21
C PHE A 736 -47.86 31.62 12.35
N ASN A 737 -48.97 30.92 12.62
CA ASN A 737 -50.23 31.09 11.87
C ASN A 737 -50.79 32.52 12.03
N GLY A 738 -50.90 33.04 13.26
CA GLY A 738 -51.39 34.41 13.49
C GLY A 738 -50.50 35.50 12.88
N PHE A 739 -49.18 35.28 12.79
CA PHE A 739 -48.29 36.15 12.03
C PHE A 739 -48.45 36.04 10.51
N GLN A 740 -48.91 34.90 9.99
CA GLN A 740 -49.16 34.70 8.57
C GLN A 740 -50.52 35.30 8.14
N GLU A 741 -51.58 35.09 8.92
CA GLU A 741 -52.91 35.70 8.68
C GLU A 741 -52.82 37.22 8.64
N MET A 742 -52.08 37.84 9.57
CA MET A 742 -51.87 39.30 9.53
C MET A 742 -51.03 39.76 8.32
N TYR A 743 -50.15 38.91 7.77
CA TYR A 743 -49.39 39.23 6.56
C TYR A 743 -50.26 39.17 5.31
N GLU A 744 -51.21 38.23 5.25
CA GLU A 744 -52.19 38.13 4.16
C GLU A 744 -53.23 39.26 4.24
N TYR A 745 -53.68 39.64 5.45
CA TYR A 745 -54.57 40.79 5.69
C TYR A 745 -53.96 42.12 5.22
N ASN A 746 -52.69 42.41 5.58
CA ASN A 746 -51.99 43.62 5.16
C ASN A 746 -51.66 43.66 3.66
N VAL A 747 -51.68 42.52 2.96
CA VAL A 747 -51.54 42.46 1.49
C VAL A 747 -52.89 42.69 0.80
N ALA A 748 -54.01 42.35 1.43
CA ALA A 748 -55.36 42.50 0.86
C ALA A 748 -55.84 43.97 0.79
N GLU A 749 -55.59 44.80 1.81
CA GLU A 749 -56.03 46.22 1.81
C GLU A 749 -55.13 47.15 0.95
N GLY A 750 -54.06 46.63 0.34
CA GLY A 750 -52.85 47.40 0.05
C GLY A 750 -52.56 47.83 -1.39
N PHE A 751 -53.44 47.71 -2.38
CA PHE A 751 -53.11 48.13 -3.76
C PHE A 751 -54.26 48.74 -4.60
N SER A 752 -54.08 50.02 -4.96
CA SER A 752 -54.64 50.61 -6.19
C SER A 752 -53.60 51.52 -6.89
N SER A 753 -53.80 51.74 -8.19
CA SER A 753 -53.05 52.54 -9.18
C SER A 753 -52.46 53.90 -8.70
N GLU A 754 -51.34 54.44 -9.23
CA GLU A 754 -50.47 54.01 -10.36
C GLU A 754 -49.13 54.79 -10.43
N SER A 755 -47.99 54.10 -10.65
CA SER A 755 -46.79 54.59 -11.39
C SER A 755 -45.94 55.77 -10.80
N ARG A 756 -44.62 55.95 -11.06
CA ARG A 756 -43.59 55.13 -11.75
C ARG A 756 -42.15 55.59 -11.37
N GLN A 757 -41.18 54.69 -11.63
CA GLN A 757 -39.70 54.87 -11.69
C GLN A 757 -38.84 54.68 -10.42
N GLN A 758 -37.65 54.11 -10.67
CA GLN A 758 -36.48 53.84 -9.80
C GLN A 758 -36.72 52.92 -8.57
N GLY A 759 -36.36 51.64 -8.72
CA GLY A 759 -36.27 50.68 -7.61
C GLY A 759 -34.94 50.74 -6.87
N PRO A 760 -34.85 50.11 -5.69
CA PRO A 760 -34.32 48.73 -5.71
C PRO A 760 -35.02 47.73 -4.76
N GLY A 761 -34.86 46.44 -5.08
CA GLY A 761 -34.78 45.29 -4.16
C GLY A 761 -35.81 45.11 -3.02
N PRO A 762 -36.67 44.07 -3.03
CA PRO A 762 -37.58 43.80 -1.90
C PRO A 762 -36.81 43.46 -0.62
N ALA A 763 -36.96 44.31 0.40
CA ALA A 763 -36.30 44.16 1.69
C ALA A 763 -36.87 43.00 2.50
N ARG A 764 -36.29 41.80 2.35
CA ARG A 764 -36.58 40.64 3.22
C ARG A 764 -36.19 40.94 4.66
N ILE A 765 -37.17 41.32 5.48
CA ILE A 765 -37.03 41.39 6.95
C ILE A 765 -36.70 39.98 7.44
N LYS A 766 -35.44 39.77 7.85
CA LYS A 766 -34.97 38.47 8.36
C LYS A 766 -35.44 38.27 9.80
N ILE A 767 -36.60 37.64 9.99
CA ILE A 767 -36.96 37.01 11.27
C ILE A 767 -35.92 35.89 11.53
N LYS A 768 -34.89 36.20 12.35
CA LYS A 768 -33.70 35.36 12.51
C LYS A 768 -33.92 34.08 13.34
N GLY A 769 -35.02 33.97 14.09
CA GLY A 769 -35.31 32.80 14.94
C GLY A 769 -35.64 31.55 14.14
N VAL A 770 -36.77 31.55 13.43
CA VAL A 770 -37.43 30.34 12.90
C VAL A 770 -36.53 29.47 12.00
N ARG A 771 -35.68 30.09 11.15
CA ARG A 771 -34.81 29.34 10.22
C ARG A 771 -33.60 28.65 10.86
N SER A 772 -33.32 28.88 12.14
CA SER A 772 -32.19 28.24 12.82
C SER A 772 -32.54 26.84 13.36
N ILE A 773 -33.82 26.56 13.63
CA ILE A 773 -34.23 25.34 14.37
C ILE A 773 -34.44 24.15 13.43
N ASN A 774 -34.90 24.36 12.18
CA ASN A 774 -34.91 23.32 11.13
C ASN A 774 -33.51 22.80 10.73
N LYS A 775 -32.43 23.23 11.41
CA LYS A 775 -31.10 22.60 11.34
C LYS A 775 -30.73 21.78 12.58
N PHE A 776 -31.44 21.91 13.69
CA PHE A 776 -31.20 21.16 14.93
C PHE A 776 -32.14 19.96 15.07
N THR A 777 -33.42 20.08 14.69
CA THR A 777 -34.37 18.96 14.75
C THR A 777 -34.13 17.89 13.68
N VAL A 778 -33.46 18.22 12.58
CA VAL A 778 -33.18 17.29 11.47
C VAL A 778 -31.89 16.48 11.70
N SER A 779 -31.04 16.85 12.65
CA SER A 779 -29.74 16.19 12.91
C SER A 779 -29.76 15.12 14.02
N HIS A 780 -30.89 14.91 14.70
CA HIS A 780 -31.01 13.91 15.78
C HIS A 780 -32.22 12.97 15.69
N ILE A 781 -32.98 12.99 14.59
CA ILE A 781 -34.03 11.99 14.30
C ILE A 781 -33.70 11.31 12.97
N SER A 782 -32.74 10.38 13.01
CA SER A 782 -32.34 9.47 11.93
C SER A 782 -31.45 8.36 12.48
N LEU A 783 -31.99 7.55 13.42
CA LEU A 783 -31.35 6.33 13.92
C LEU A 783 -32.39 5.40 14.59
N GLU A 784 -33.32 4.90 13.77
CA GLU A 784 -33.92 3.56 13.87
C GLU A 784 -33.80 2.91 12.48
#